data_AF-A0A2E6TW56-F1
#
_entry.id   AF-A0A2E6TW56-F1
#
_cell.length_a   1.000
_cell.length_b   1.000
_cell.length_c   1.000
_cell.angle_alpha   90.00
_cell.angle_beta   90.00
_cell.angle_gamma   90.00
#
_symmetry.space_group_name_H-M   'P 1'
#
loop_
_entity.id
_entity.type
_entity.pdbx_description
1 polymer ?
#
loop_
_entity_poly.entity_id
_entity_poly.type
_entity_poly.pdbx_seq_one_letter_code
_entity_poly.pdbx_strand_id
1 'polypeptide(L)'
;MKRLAGFIIVCLALSFAVWADRVYTRTGQVLRGKADFATDGSVSVGTSKVPAASFHRAQLDAPATKSGLRGVTFKTHLGEWAKLEDFRQLPVDLSGRLPSDHLNLESAGHIFNFKMGDSLLRWTSPLVEQRPFIVSTTATALGGDGVILAHGGNREGYAIYLKGGYLHFVLRMENQMITARDETPMPMNRPVKITAALRRDFNLQLTVDGREAALTPAPGLIPRQPLEGISVGFDQRPTLVGHYPADNHFQGTLENVQVRLMGRARIYTGQLHIVTPGRYTFKVTTDAATRLEIGGRRVLGHDNPTTPTPLNGSLDLAAGSHEFRLVHAQLNTPRTNPNSTQQFFPLQWAGPGIPQPVPVPHTPAPTWYPGDIALPTAGVLTTDGSFIAKTVETADSDRVYFSDESSTIRFNVSMIFFRPITLFEARKLADKPAGILELDGTFTECRLRKIEHNTLSASSVLFGLRKFKPGIDAVAMVLRPALKPLPGPTVSLHDGSILNVRKYIVQNAKITLTGTGLPRKEFPLSQVATIHTDRLPHPFQTAEARWESHSELGHHFLGERHRKIEAILKQYKDWQLRQAAGERAYHEAIRNLPDAEKAAAEALARLEKVRPPYEAVAPGVQLKAKAYEQTRATFAAAEKKLDDDCSRNAQAHQALQSAIESRLNPSLQKLAEANWDIILHSREPINQGQLNGARSRRDAALRNLDAANRDIANLRQKYREVIKAGAPAHEAEFTARNAEEAAWEIHHQAQLELAKVGVDYDPAYADYTQKKSHADHMRNQHAHSQREIENAKAKLEALKPTLQLLAKP
;
A
#
# COMPACT_ATOMS: atom_id res chain seq x y z
N MET A 1 -83.70 11.72 -48.51
CA MET A 1 -82.61 11.92 -49.48
C MET A 1 -82.03 13.31 -49.23
N LYS A 2 -80.77 13.63 -48.92
CA LYS A 2 -79.44 12.99 -48.77
C LYS A 2 -78.68 13.97 -47.82
N ARG A 3 -78.06 13.55 -46.71
CA ARG A 3 -76.68 13.02 -46.53
C ARG A 3 -75.53 13.90 -47.06
N LEU A 4 -74.60 14.18 -46.12
CA LEU A 4 -73.15 14.43 -46.24
C LEU A 4 -72.66 15.71 -46.94
N ALA A 5 -71.98 16.59 -46.18
CA ALA A 5 -70.51 16.73 -46.16
C ALA A 5 -70.10 18.07 -45.50
N GLY A 6 -69.23 18.01 -44.49
CA GLY A 6 -68.69 19.18 -43.79
C GLY A 6 -67.75 18.79 -42.65
N PHE A 7 -66.84 17.85 -42.92
CA PHE A 7 -65.70 17.52 -42.08
C PHE A 7 -64.57 18.52 -42.40
N ILE A 8 -63.73 18.86 -41.41
CA ILE A 8 -62.37 19.45 -41.50
C ILE A 8 -62.22 20.95 -41.13
N ILE A 9 -61.71 21.14 -39.91
CA ILE A 9 -60.69 22.11 -39.44
C ILE A 9 -61.10 23.59 -39.24
N VAL A 10 -61.27 23.96 -37.96
CA VAL A 10 -60.52 25.08 -37.37
C VAL A 10 -59.72 24.53 -36.18
N CYS A 11 -58.41 24.62 -36.33
CA CYS A 11 -57.36 24.22 -35.43
C CYS A 11 -57.12 25.24 -34.31
N LEU A 12 -56.52 24.74 -33.23
CA LEU A 12 -55.52 25.40 -32.38
C LEU A 12 -55.85 26.79 -31.79
N ALA A 13 -56.16 26.80 -30.49
CA ALA A 13 -55.43 27.62 -29.52
C ALA A 13 -55.92 27.30 -28.10
N LEU A 14 -55.38 26.26 -27.49
CA LEU A 14 -55.24 26.13 -26.04
C LEU A 14 -54.05 25.19 -25.74
N SER A 15 -52.96 25.41 -26.47
CA SER A 15 -51.62 25.03 -26.06
C SER A 15 -51.19 25.95 -24.91
N PHE A 16 -51.79 25.74 -23.74
CA PHE A 16 -51.11 26.15 -22.52
C PHE A 16 -49.86 25.28 -22.45
N ALA A 17 -48.70 25.91 -22.67
CA ALA A 17 -47.43 25.35 -22.23
C ALA A 17 -47.59 25.06 -20.73
N VAL A 18 -47.84 23.80 -20.37
CA VAL A 18 -47.99 23.38 -18.98
C VAL A 18 -46.59 23.31 -18.41
N TRP A 19 -46.18 24.33 -17.67
CA TRP A 19 -45.00 24.26 -16.81
C TRP A 19 -45.30 23.24 -15.71
N ALA A 20 -44.42 22.27 -15.42
CA ALA A 20 -44.58 21.40 -14.24
C ALA A 20 -43.96 22.03 -13.00
N ASP A 21 -44.30 23.29 -12.71
CA ASP A 21 -44.07 23.77 -11.35
C ASP A 21 -44.88 22.86 -10.41
N ARG A 22 -44.29 22.61 -9.23
CA ARG A 22 -44.89 21.76 -8.21
C ARG A 22 -45.03 22.55 -6.94
N VAL A 23 -46.26 22.69 -6.48
CA VAL A 23 -46.58 23.35 -5.21
C VAL A 23 -47.00 22.29 -4.22
N TYR A 24 -46.22 22.16 -3.15
CA TYR A 24 -46.45 21.26 -2.04
C TYR A 24 -47.08 22.06 -0.91
N THR A 25 -48.14 21.52 -0.36
CA THR A 25 -48.83 22.07 0.81
C THR A 25 -48.34 21.41 2.09
N ARG A 26 -48.51 22.07 3.23
CA ARG A 26 -48.18 21.52 4.56
C ARG A 26 -49.01 20.28 4.93
N THR A 27 -50.15 20.08 4.26
CA THR A 27 -51.02 18.90 4.42
C THR A 27 -50.61 17.73 3.52
N GLY A 28 -49.55 17.89 2.71
CA GLY A 28 -49.02 16.83 1.83
C GLY A 28 -49.64 16.80 0.42
N GLN A 29 -50.60 17.67 0.10
CA GLN A 29 -51.12 17.80 -1.26
C GLN A 29 -50.05 18.38 -2.19
N VAL A 30 -49.96 17.82 -3.41
CA VAL A 30 -49.06 18.28 -4.47
C VAL A 30 -49.88 18.77 -5.66
N LEU A 31 -49.83 20.08 -5.93
CA LEU A 31 -50.41 20.68 -7.13
C LEU A 31 -49.36 20.76 -8.23
N ARG A 32 -49.79 20.55 -9.48
CA ARG A 32 -48.91 20.49 -10.65
C ARG A 32 -49.43 21.44 -11.73
N GLY A 33 -48.57 22.29 -12.26
CA GLY A 33 -48.90 23.32 -13.23
C GLY A 33 -48.18 24.62 -12.90
N LYS A 34 -48.18 25.58 -13.84
CA LYS A 34 -47.53 26.90 -13.66
C LYS A 34 -47.95 27.54 -12.33
N ALA A 35 -46.98 27.83 -11.49
CA ALA A 35 -47.19 28.48 -10.20
C ALA A 35 -47.23 30.00 -10.41
N ASP A 36 -48.31 30.64 -9.94
CA ASP A 36 -48.44 32.08 -9.86
C ASP A 36 -48.47 32.50 -8.38
N PHE A 37 -47.63 33.47 -8.02
CA PHE A 37 -47.42 33.86 -6.64
C PHE A 37 -48.04 35.24 -6.41
N ALA A 38 -48.95 35.31 -5.45
CA ALA A 38 -49.57 36.56 -5.05
C ALA A 38 -48.75 37.28 -3.97
N THR A 39 -49.01 38.58 -3.82
CA THR A 39 -48.33 39.46 -2.86
C THR A 39 -48.65 39.12 -1.41
N ASP A 40 -49.80 38.49 -1.17
CA ASP A 40 -50.24 37.96 0.13
C ASP A 40 -49.54 36.64 0.52
N GLY A 41 -48.65 36.12 -0.35
CA GLY A 41 -47.93 34.86 -0.17
C GLY A 41 -48.71 33.61 -0.55
N SER A 42 -49.95 33.75 -1.04
CA SER A 42 -50.69 32.64 -1.62
C SER A 42 -50.13 32.25 -2.99
N VAL A 43 -50.27 30.96 -3.34
CA VAL A 43 -49.76 30.41 -4.59
C VAL A 43 -50.90 29.75 -5.34
N SER A 44 -51.13 30.15 -6.58
CA SER A 44 -52.14 29.57 -7.46
C SER A 44 -51.50 28.64 -8.48
N VAL A 45 -52.13 27.49 -8.71
CA VAL A 45 -51.76 26.55 -9.77
C VAL A 45 -53.04 26.25 -10.57
N GLY A 46 -53.14 26.82 -11.77
CA GLY A 46 -54.39 26.80 -12.53
C GLY A 46 -55.52 27.49 -11.76
N THR A 47 -56.63 26.78 -11.51
CA THR A 47 -57.77 27.27 -10.71
C THR A 47 -57.63 27.02 -9.22
N SER A 48 -56.63 26.25 -8.79
CA SER A 48 -56.43 25.90 -7.38
C SER A 48 -55.58 26.96 -6.68
N LYS A 49 -56.10 27.56 -5.61
CA LYS A 49 -55.37 28.54 -4.78
C LYS A 49 -54.92 27.90 -3.46
N VAL A 50 -53.62 27.99 -3.17
CA VAL A 50 -53.00 27.56 -1.90
C VAL A 50 -52.75 28.80 -1.03
N PRO A 51 -53.46 28.94 0.11
CA PRO A 51 -53.19 30.03 1.05
C PRO A 51 -51.74 29.98 1.59
N ALA A 52 -51.18 31.14 1.92
CA ALA A 52 -49.80 31.24 2.42
C ALA A 52 -49.51 30.32 3.63
N ALA A 53 -50.47 30.17 4.54
CA ALA A 53 -50.36 29.29 5.71
C ALA A 53 -50.25 27.81 5.35
N SER A 54 -50.88 27.39 4.24
CA SER A 54 -50.87 26.01 3.75
C SER A 54 -49.74 25.74 2.78
N PHE A 55 -49.08 26.77 2.25
CA PHE A 55 -47.93 26.63 1.35
C PHE A 55 -46.72 26.08 2.12
N HIS A 56 -46.05 25.08 1.55
CA HIS A 56 -44.83 24.49 2.13
C HIS A 56 -43.61 24.66 1.23
N ARG A 57 -43.75 24.29 -0.04
CA ARG A 57 -42.66 24.33 -1.02
C ARG A 57 -43.19 24.60 -2.42
N ALA A 58 -42.47 25.40 -3.20
CA ALA A 58 -42.59 25.42 -4.65
C ALA A 58 -41.28 24.91 -5.26
N GLN A 59 -41.40 24.03 -6.25
CA GLN A 59 -40.33 23.68 -7.16
C GLN A 59 -40.68 24.28 -8.51
N LEU A 60 -39.84 25.17 -9.01
CA LEU A 60 -40.05 25.90 -10.25
C LEU A 60 -39.08 25.34 -11.29
N ASP A 61 -39.63 24.98 -12.44
CA ASP A 61 -38.82 24.36 -13.49
C ASP A 61 -38.13 25.41 -14.36
N ALA A 62 -36.84 25.19 -14.60
CA ALA A 62 -36.15 25.85 -15.70
C ALA A 62 -36.74 25.30 -17.02
N PRO A 63 -36.99 26.15 -18.04
CA PRO A 63 -37.38 25.66 -19.34
C PRO A 63 -36.23 24.82 -19.93
N ALA A 64 -36.39 23.49 -19.97
CA ALA A 64 -35.42 22.63 -20.64
C ALA A 64 -35.83 22.41 -22.10
N THR A 65 -34.82 22.29 -22.96
CA THR A 65 -35.02 22.16 -24.41
C THR A 65 -35.12 20.70 -24.88
N LYS A 66 -34.86 19.73 -23.99
CA LYS A 66 -34.87 18.29 -24.31
C LYS A 66 -35.41 17.45 -23.14
N SER A 67 -36.29 16.51 -23.45
CA SER A 67 -36.76 15.48 -22.51
C SER A 67 -35.63 14.50 -22.13
N GLY A 68 -35.60 14.05 -20.88
CA GLY A 68 -34.63 13.05 -20.40
C GLY A 68 -34.35 13.12 -18.91
N LEU A 69 -33.58 12.16 -18.39
CA LEU A 69 -33.16 12.14 -17.00
C LEU A 69 -32.13 13.23 -16.70
N ARG A 70 -32.24 13.85 -15.52
CA ARG A 70 -31.40 14.93 -15.02
C ARG A 70 -31.03 14.69 -13.57
N GLY A 71 -29.77 14.95 -13.25
CA GLY A 71 -29.27 14.93 -11.87
C GLY A 71 -29.44 13.57 -11.19
N VAL A 72 -29.32 12.47 -11.94
CA VAL A 72 -29.52 11.12 -11.38
C VAL A 72 -28.38 10.81 -10.42
N THR A 73 -28.74 10.47 -9.19
CA THR A 73 -27.86 9.91 -8.17
C THR A 73 -28.24 8.48 -7.89
N PHE A 74 -27.30 7.72 -7.31
CA PHE A 74 -27.60 6.40 -6.77
C PHE A 74 -27.15 6.29 -5.32
N LYS A 75 -27.86 5.44 -4.58
CA LYS A 75 -27.41 4.86 -3.32
C LYS A 75 -27.39 3.36 -3.46
N THR A 76 -26.34 2.72 -2.98
CA THR A 76 -26.18 1.28 -2.94
C THR A 76 -26.18 0.83 -1.50
N HIS A 77 -26.96 -0.21 -1.23
CA HIS A 77 -26.96 -0.92 0.03
C HIS A 77 -26.48 -2.35 -0.27
N LEU A 78 -25.75 -2.93 0.66
CA LEU A 78 -25.31 -4.31 0.65
C LEU A 78 -26.04 -5.05 1.77
N GLY A 79 -26.52 -6.25 1.48
CA GLY A 79 -27.38 -6.99 2.40
C GLY A 79 -27.90 -8.29 1.80
N GLU A 80 -28.48 -9.10 2.67
CA GLU A 80 -29.12 -10.36 2.32
C GLU A 80 -30.62 -10.17 2.56
N TRP A 81 -31.42 -10.16 1.49
CA TRP A 81 -32.85 -9.82 1.59
C TRP A 81 -33.71 -10.90 0.93
N ALA A 82 -34.78 -11.31 1.63
CA ALA A 82 -35.77 -12.23 1.07
C ALA A 82 -36.83 -11.51 0.19
N LYS A 83 -37.01 -10.20 0.40
CA LYS A 83 -37.96 -9.34 -0.31
C LYS A 83 -37.41 -7.91 -0.42
N LEU A 84 -38.06 -7.05 -1.21
CA LEU A 84 -37.72 -5.63 -1.25
C LEU A 84 -38.01 -4.95 0.11
N GLU A 85 -36.97 -4.41 0.72
CA GLU A 85 -37.04 -3.65 1.98
C GLU A 85 -37.27 -2.15 1.74
N ASP A 86 -37.56 -1.40 2.82
CA ASP A 86 -37.47 0.06 2.78
C ASP A 86 -36.02 0.52 2.94
N PHE A 87 -35.29 0.54 1.81
CA PHE A 87 -33.89 0.95 1.75
C PHE A 87 -33.60 2.36 2.27
N ARG A 88 -34.62 3.21 2.51
CA ARG A 88 -34.44 4.54 3.13
C ARG A 88 -34.00 4.45 4.59
N GLN A 89 -34.26 3.32 5.25
CA GLN A 89 -33.91 3.09 6.66
C GLN A 89 -32.58 2.37 6.83
N LEU A 90 -31.94 1.95 5.73
CA LEU A 90 -30.68 1.23 5.74
C LEU A 90 -29.51 2.17 5.52
N PRO A 91 -28.35 1.92 6.16
CA PRO A 91 -27.15 2.71 5.91
C PRO A 91 -26.70 2.54 4.46
N VAL A 92 -26.12 3.59 3.89
CA VAL A 92 -25.64 3.62 2.51
C VAL A 92 -24.19 3.12 2.45
N ASP A 93 -23.94 2.15 1.58
CA ASP A 93 -22.62 1.55 1.39
C ASP A 93 -21.84 2.21 0.25
N LEU A 94 -22.52 2.59 -0.83
CA LEU A 94 -21.92 3.41 -1.88
C LEU A 94 -22.92 4.45 -2.34
N SER A 95 -22.44 5.63 -2.72
CA SER A 95 -23.28 6.65 -3.35
C SER A 95 -22.55 7.40 -4.44
N GLY A 96 -23.30 7.94 -5.39
CA GLY A 96 -22.71 8.67 -6.49
C GLY A 96 -23.72 9.32 -7.41
N ARG A 97 -23.22 9.95 -8.47
CA ARG A 97 -23.98 10.67 -9.48
C ARG A 97 -23.64 10.16 -10.88
N LEU A 98 -24.66 9.96 -11.69
CA LEU A 98 -24.50 9.65 -13.11
C LEU A 98 -24.43 10.96 -13.94
N PRO A 99 -23.51 11.07 -14.91
CA PRO A 99 -23.44 12.17 -15.86
C PRO A 99 -24.39 11.99 -17.05
N SER A 100 -24.80 10.75 -17.34
CA SER A 100 -25.69 10.43 -18.45
C SER A 100 -27.17 10.55 -18.06
N ASP A 101 -27.99 10.88 -19.05
CA ASP A 101 -29.43 10.70 -18.99
C ASP A 101 -29.84 9.25 -19.23
N HIS A 102 -28.93 8.35 -19.60
CA HIS A 102 -29.19 6.92 -19.76
C HIS A 102 -28.91 6.15 -18.47
N LEU A 103 -29.74 5.15 -18.18
CA LEU A 103 -29.61 4.28 -17.02
C LEU A 103 -29.54 2.81 -17.46
N ASN A 104 -28.45 2.14 -17.09
CA ASN A 104 -28.25 0.71 -17.33
C ASN A 104 -28.26 -0.01 -15.98
N LEU A 105 -29.17 -0.97 -15.82
CA LEU A 105 -29.24 -1.80 -14.63
C LEU A 105 -28.23 -2.94 -14.77
N GLU A 106 -27.30 -3.02 -13.84
CA GLU A 106 -26.32 -4.09 -13.76
C GLU A 106 -26.97 -5.33 -13.15
N SER A 107 -27.06 -6.41 -13.91
CA SER A 107 -27.32 -7.74 -13.40
C SER A 107 -26.05 -8.56 -13.38
N ALA A 108 -25.81 -9.21 -12.25
CA ALA A 108 -24.81 -10.24 -12.11
C ALA A 108 -25.26 -11.27 -11.08
N GLY A 109 -24.81 -12.51 -11.26
CA GLY A 109 -24.92 -13.53 -10.23
C GLY A 109 -24.23 -13.07 -8.95
N HIS A 110 -24.73 -13.53 -7.81
CA HIS A 110 -24.10 -13.30 -6.51
C HIS A 110 -23.89 -14.60 -5.71
N ILE A 111 -24.30 -15.75 -6.26
CA ILE A 111 -24.04 -17.08 -5.72
C ILE A 111 -23.56 -17.91 -6.90
N PHE A 112 -22.35 -18.42 -6.81
CA PHE A 112 -21.68 -19.20 -7.85
C PHE A 112 -21.25 -20.53 -7.26
N ASN A 113 -21.62 -21.63 -7.92
CA ASN A 113 -21.22 -22.97 -7.52
C ASN A 113 -20.25 -23.53 -8.56
N PHE A 114 -19.18 -24.14 -8.09
CA PHE A 114 -18.09 -24.64 -8.93
C PHE A 114 -17.81 -26.11 -8.63
N LYS A 115 -17.20 -26.78 -9.61
CA LYS A 115 -16.53 -28.07 -9.47
C LYS A 115 -15.02 -27.85 -9.59
N MET A 116 -14.25 -28.79 -9.04
CA MET A 116 -12.80 -28.79 -9.26
C MET A 116 -12.49 -28.85 -10.76
N GLY A 117 -11.54 -28.03 -11.22
CA GLY A 117 -11.20 -27.87 -12.63
C GLY A 117 -11.99 -26.78 -13.36
N ASP A 118 -13.05 -26.22 -12.76
CA ASP A 118 -13.78 -25.11 -13.35
C ASP A 118 -12.89 -23.86 -13.46
N SER A 119 -13.08 -23.11 -14.55
CA SER A 119 -12.51 -21.79 -14.72
C SER A 119 -13.44 -20.87 -15.49
N LEU A 120 -13.50 -19.61 -15.10
CA LEU A 120 -14.27 -18.56 -15.74
C LEU A 120 -13.35 -17.39 -16.10
N LEU A 121 -13.66 -16.70 -17.19
CA LEU A 121 -12.97 -15.47 -17.58
C LEU A 121 -13.41 -14.29 -16.71
N ARG A 122 -12.67 -13.17 -16.77
CA ARG A 122 -12.90 -11.95 -15.99
C ARG A 122 -14.37 -11.53 -15.84
N TRP A 123 -15.09 -11.39 -16.97
CA TRP A 123 -16.46 -10.85 -17.00
C TRP A 123 -17.56 -11.91 -16.77
N THR A 124 -17.16 -13.16 -16.66
CA THR A 124 -18.05 -14.26 -16.28
C THR A 124 -17.82 -14.72 -14.83
N SER A 125 -16.75 -14.23 -14.20
CA SER A 125 -16.39 -14.46 -12.80
C SER A 125 -17.24 -13.62 -11.83
N PRO A 126 -17.29 -13.98 -10.53
CA PRO A 126 -18.01 -13.19 -9.53
C PRO A 126 -17.56 -11.71 -9.48
N LEU A 127 -18.49 -10.76 -9.47
CA LEU A 127 -18.17 -9.32 -9.42
C LEU A 127 -17.86 -8.86 -7.98
N VAL A 128 -16.60 -9.00 -7.58
CA VAL A 128 -16.12 -8.76 -6.21
C VAL A 128 -15.75 -7.31 -5.91
N GLU A 129 -15.75 -6.44 -6.91
CA GLU A 129 -15.48 -5.01 -6.74
C GLU A 129 -16.40 -4.37 -5.70
N GLN A 130 -15.77 -3.76 -4.69
CA GLN A 130 -16.42 -3.06 -3.58
C GLN A 130 -17.50 -3.90 -2.90
N ARG A 131 -17.27 -5.22 -2.80
CA ARG A 131 -18.29 -6.18 -2.33
C ARG A 131 -17.70 -7.23 -1.39
N PRO A 132 -18.26 -7.40 -0.18
CA PRO A 132 -17.93 -8.52 0.69
C PRO A 132 -18.32 -9.85 0.03
N PHE A 133 -17.54 -10.89 0.29
CA PHE A 133 -17.80 -12.23 -0.23
C PHE A 133 -17.36 -13.31 0.74
N ILE A 134 -17.95 -14.50 0.55
CA ILE A 134 -17.65 -15.72 1.27
C ILE A 134 -17.38 -16.82 0.25
N VAL A 135 -16.32 -17.57 0.45
CA VAL A 135 -16.01 -18.81 -0.25
C VAL A 135 -16.21 -19.96 0.74
N SER A 136 -16.95 -20.99 0.35
CA SER A 136 -17.12 -22.21 1.15
C SER A 136 -16.81 -23.44 0.30
N THR A 137 -16.15 -24.43 0.89
CA THR A 137 -15.88 -25.72 0.25
C THR A 137 -15.64 -26.81 1.31
N THR A 138 -15.80 -28.07 0.92
CA THR A 138 -15.27 -29.22 1.65
C THR A 138 -14.10 -29.79 0.87
N ALA A 139 -12.91 -29.78 1.45
CA ALA A 139 -11.69 -30.23 0.80
C ALA A 139 -11.15 -31.50 1.48
N THR A 140 -10.80 -32.51 0.69
CA THR A 140 -10.08 -33.70 1.15
C THR A 140 -8.72 -33.70 0.49
N ALA A 141 -7.68 -33.26 1.20
CA ALA A 141 -6.30 -33.24 0.70
C ALA A 141 -5.65 -34.62 0.87
N LEU A 142 -4.99 -35.12 -0.18
CA LEU A 142 -4.28 -36.41 -0.17
C LEU A 142 -2.77 -36.25 0.05
N GLY A 143 -2.24 -35.03 -0.11
CA GLY A 143 -0.84 -34.69 0.14
C GLY A 143 -0.44 -33.41 -0.60
N GLY A 144 0.78 -32.93 -0.35
CA GLY A 144 1.40 -31.84 -1.12
C GLY A 144 0.79 -30.44 -0.91
N ASP A 145 1.33 -29.49 -1.67
CA ASP A 145 0.82 -28.13 -1.79
C ASP A 145 -0.21 -28.07 -2.92
N GLY A 146 -1.13 -27.10 -2.88
CA GLY A 146 -2.09 -26.94 -3.98
C GLY A 146 -3.12 -25.84 -3.79
N VAL A 147 -3.57 -25.26 -4.90
CA VAL A 147 -4.56 -24.17 -4.92
C VAL A 147 -5.97 -24.72 -4.86
N ILE A 148 -6.74 -24.35 -3.85
CA ILE A 148 -8.16 -24.74 -3.71
C ILE A 148 -9.02 -23.88 -4.65
N LEU A 149 -8.84 -22.57 -4.61
CA LEU A 149 -9.54 -21.61 -5.45
C LEU A 149 -8.69 -20.34 -5.59
N ALA A 150 -8.62 -19.78 -6.79
CA ALA A 150 -7.98 -18.49 -7.03
C ALA A 150 -8.87 -17.65 -7.96
N HIS A 151 -9.02 -16.36 -7.65
CA HIS A 151 -9.70 -15.40 -8.51
C HIS A 151 -8.86 -14.13 -8.63
N GLY A 152 -8.54 -13.74 -9.86
CA GLY A 152 -7.72 -12.56 -10.13
C GLY A 152 -6.26 -12.90 -10.33
N GLY A 153 -5.39 -11.93 -10.04
CA GLY A 153 -3.95 -12.06 -10.24
C GLY A 153 -3.16 -11.26 -9.22
N ASN A 154 -1.91 -10.91 -9.56
CA ASN A 154 -0.98 -10.26 -8.64
C ASN A 154 -1.37 -8.83 -8.20
N ARG A 155 -2.31 -8.18 -8.92
CA ARG A 155 -2.73 -6.79 -8.70
C ARG A 155 -3.97 -6.69 -7.83
N GLU A 156 -5.03 -7.38 -8.22
CA GLU A 156 -6.29 -7.53 -7.48
C GLU A 156 -6.74 -9.00 -7.58
N GLY A 157 -7.19 -9.58 -6.47
CA GLY A 157 -7.61 -10.98 -6.44
C GLY A 157 -7.67 -11.58 -5.04
N TYR A 158 -8.01 -12.85 -4.93
CA TYR A 158 -7.92 -13.63 -3.71
C TYR A 158 -7.71 -15.11 -4.02
N ALA A 159 -7.06 -15.83 -3.11
CA ALA A 159 -6.85 -17.27 -3.28
C ALA A 159 -6.87 -18.00 -1.94
N ILE A 160 -7.31 -19.25 -1.98
CA ILE A 160 -7.23 -20.21 -0.89
C ILE A 160 -6.33 -21.35 -1.38
N TYR A 161 -5.28 -21.65 -0.62
CA TYR A 161 -4.34 -22.69 -1.01
C TYR A 161 -3.70 -23.36 0.21
N LEU A 162 -3.29 -24.61 0.03
CA LEU A 162 -2.49 -25.37 0.97
C LEU A 162 -1.01 -25.17 0.61
N LYS A 163 -0.19 -24.78 1.59
CA LYS A 163 1.26 -24.66 1.43
C LYS A 163 1.99 -25.08 2.70
N GLY A 164 2.91 -26.03 2.57
CA GLY A 164 3.65 -26.60 3.70
C GLY A 164 2.73 -27.21 4.76
N GLY A 165 1.57 -27.72 4.37
CA GLY A 165 0.56 -28.28 5.28
C GLY A 165 -0.38 -27.26 5.92
N TYR A 166 -0.21 -25.96 5.69
CA TYR A 166 -1.05 -24.90 6.28
C TYR A 166 -1.97 -24.25 5.25
N LEU A 167 -3.22 -24.01 5.63
CA LEU A 167 -4.18 -23.29 4.80
C LEU A 167 -3.89 -21.79 4.82
N HIS A 168 -3.85 -21.20 3.64
CA HIS A 168 -3.66 -19.77 3.43
C HIS A 168 -4.88 -19.23 2.70
N PHE A 169 -5.49 -18.17 3.23
CA PHE A 169 -6.40 -17.32 2.51
C PHE A 169 -5.72 -15.97 2.28
N VAL A 170 -5.53 -15.60 1.01
CA VAL A 170 -4.84 -14.36 0.64
C VAL A 170 -5.75 -13.43 -0.13
N LEU A 171 -5.51 -12.13 0.02
CA LEU A 171 -6.16 -11.04 -0.70
C LEU A 171 -5.09 -10.19 -1.38
N ARG A 172 -5.25 -9.90 -2.66
CA ARG A 172 -4.44 -8.96 -3.43
C ARG A 172 -5.20 -7.65 -3.59
N MET A 173 -4.57 -6.55 -3.17
CA MET A 173 -5.09 -5.19 -3.33
C MET A 173 -3.95 -4.24 -3.68
N GLU A 174 -4.06 -3.56 -4.83
CA GLU A 174 -3.06 -2.60 -5.31
C GLU A 174 -1.63 -3.16 -5.29
N ASN A 175 -1.47 -4.43 -5.72
CA ASN A 175 -0.24 -5.24 -5.72
C ASN A 175 0.25 -5.75 -4.35
N GLN A 176 -0.37 -5.33 -3.25
CA GLN A 176 -0.06 -5.83 -1.91
C GLN A 176 -0.82 -7.12 -1.63
N MET A 177 -0.21 -8.03 -0.86
CA MET A 177 -0.83 -9.28 -0.44
C MET A 177 -1.08 -9.26 1.07
N ILE A 178 -2.33 -9.47 1.46
CA ILE A 178 -2.76 -9.68 2.85
C ILE A 178 -3.03 -11.17 3.02
N THR A 179 -2.54 -11.77 4.11
CA THR A 179 -2.64 -13.21 4.36
C THR A 179 -3.34 -13.48 5.69
N ALA A 180 -4.34 -14.35 5.67
CA ALA A 180 -4.91 -15.03 6.83
C ALA A 180 -4.51 -16.51 6.74
N ARG A 181 -3.59 -16.96 7.59
CA ARG A 181 -3.03 -18.31 7.59
C ARG A 181 -3.49 -19.06 8.84
N ASP A 182 -3.99 -20.28 8.67
CA ASP A 182 -4.22 -21.17 9.82
C ASP A 182 -2.86 -21.62 10.37
N GLU A 183 -2.64 -21.43 11.68
CA GLU A 183 -1.43 -21.90 12.36
C GLU A 183 -1.51 -23.39 12.74
N THR A 184 -2.67 -24.02 12.53
CA THR A 184 -2.84 -25.47 12.66
C THR A 184 -2.72 -26.14 11.29
N PRO A 185 -1.91 -27.22 11.14
CA PRO A 185 -1.86 -27.98 9.90
C PRO A 185 -3.24 -28.50 9.51
N MET A 186 -3.54 -28.46 8.20
CA MET A 186 -4.78 -29.02 7.68
C MET A 186 -4.78 -30.54 7.88
N PRO A 187 -5.87 -31.15 8.39
CA PRO A 187 -5.99 -32.60 8.45
C PRO A 187 -5.97 -33.22 7.05
N MET A 188 -5.14 -34.24 6.85
CA MET A 188 -5.03 -34.98 5.58
C MET A 188 -5.97 -36.19 5.53
N ASN A 189 -6.30 -36.64 4.32
CA ASN A 189 -7.08 -37.86 4.04
C ASN A 189 -8.48 -37.91 4.70
N ARG A 190 -9.06 -36.76 5.02
CA ARG A 190 -10.44 -36.64 5.48
C ARG A 190 -11.09 -35.36 4.95
N PRO A 191 -12.44 -35.30 4.89
CA PRO A 191 -13.15 -34.07 4.56
C PRO A 191 -12.91 -32.97 5.60
N VAL A 192 -12.56 -31.78 5.14
CA VAL A 192 -12.38 -30.58 5.98
C VAL A 192 -13.25 -29.46 5.43
N LYS A 193 -14.10 -28.88 6.29
CA LYS A 193 -14.96 -27.76 5.89
C LYS A 193 -14.19 -26.45 6.01
N ILE A 194 -14.05 -25.74 4.89
CA ILE A 194 -13.31 -24.48 4.80
C ILE A 194 -14.29 -23.36 4.47
N THR A 195 -14.20 -22.24 5.19
CA THR A 195 -14.90 -21.00 4.87
C THR A 195 -13.92 -19.84 4.94
N ALA A 196 -13.82 -19.07 3.86
CA ALA A 196 -12.95 -17.91 3.73
C ALA A 196 -13.79 -16.69 3.37
N ALA A 197 -13.69 -15.60 4.13
CA ALA A 197 -14.56 -14.43 3.97
C ALA A 197 -13.76 -13.13 3.95
N LEU A 198 -14.01 -12.29 2.95
CA LEU A 198 -13.71 -10.86 3.04
C LEU A 198 -14.96 -10.17 3.58
N ARG A 199 -14.93 -9.82 4.87
CA ARG A 199 -16.08 -9.31 5.61
C ARG A 199 -16.33 -7.82 5.36
N ARG A 200 -17.52 -7.35 5.75
CA ARG A 200 -17.96 -5.96 5.59
C ARG A 200 -17.16 -4.97 6.46
N ASP A 201 -16.60 -5.43 7.57
CA ASP A 201 -15.69 -4.71 8.47
C ASP A 201 -14.23 -4.83 8.02
N PHE A 202 -13.99 -5.20 6.76
CA PHE A 202 -12.68 -5.35 6.12
C PHE A 202 -11.78 -6.44 6.71
N ASN A 203 -12.31 -7.32 7.56
CA ASN A 203 -11.55 -8.47 8.04
C ASN A 203 -11.52 -9.62 7.04
N LEU A 204 -10.33 -10.17 6.81
CA LEU A 204 -10.08 -11.40 6.09
C LEU A 204 -10.14 -12.55 7.09
N GLN A 205 -11.20 -13.35 7.06
CA GLN A 205 -11.45 -14.44 8.01
C GLN A 205 -11.28 -15.79 7.33
N LEU A 206 -10.55 -16.71 7.96
CA LEU A 206 -10.48 -18.12 7.59
C LEU A 206 -11.06 -18.96 8.72
N THR A 207 -11.96 -19.87 8.39
CA THR A 207 -12.62 -20.80 9.30
C THR A 207 -12.43 -22.23 8.80
N VAL A 208 -12.00 -23.13 9.69
CA VAL A 208 -11.72 -24.54 9.40
C VAL A 208 -12.49 -25.40 10.39
N ASP A 209 -13.37 -26.29 9.90
CA ASP A 209 -14.25 -27.13 10.71
C ASP A 209 -15.03 -26.35 11.80
N GLY A 210 -15.42 -25.11 11.49
CA GLY A 210 -16.17 -24.22 12.39
C GLY A 210 -15.31 -23.43 13.39
N ARG A 211 -14.00 -23.72 13.48
CA ARG A 211 -13.04 -22.92 14.27
C ARG A 211 -12.58 -21.71 13.46
N GLU A 212 -12.57 -20.52 14.07
CA GLU A 212 -11.87 -19.36 13.51
C GLU A 212 -10.36 -19.65 13.48
N ALA A 213 -9.84 -19.93 12.30
CA ALA A 213 -8.47 -20.34 12.07
C ALA A 213 -7.53 -19.14 11.93
N ALA A 214 -8.02 -18.05 11.35
CA ALA A 214 -7.30 -16.78 11.24
C ALA A 214 -8.25 -15.61 11.02
N LEU A 215 -7.84 -14.43 11.49
CA LEU A 215 -8.52 -13.16 11.28
C LEU A 215 -7.47 -12.07 11.05
N THR A 216 -7.44 -11.49 9.85
CA THR A 216 -6.46 -10.46 9.46
C THR A 216 -7.18 -9.21 8.93
N PRO A 217 -6.92 -8.01 9.47
CA PRO A 217 -7.47 -6.77 8.91
C PRO A 217 -6.93 -6.51 7.50
N ALA A 218 -7.81 -6.15 6.56
CA ALA A 218 -7.45 -5.63 5.24
C ALA A 218 -7.64 -4.10 5.20
N PRO A 219 -6.92 -3.38 4.31
CA PRO A 219 -7.07 -1.93 4.17
C PRO A 219 -8.42 -1.50 3.55
N GLY A 220 -9.24 -2.44 3.09
CA GLY A 220 -10.55 -2.19 2.49
C GLY A 220 -11.09 -3.41 1.75
N LEU A 221 -12.10 -3.19 0.90
CA LEU A 221 -12.57 -4.20 -0.05
C LEU A 221 -11.76 -4.17 -1.36
N ILE A 222 -11.90 -5.19 -2.20
CA ILE A 222 -11.28 -5.22 -3.53
C ILE A 222 -11.75 -3.99 -4.32
N PRO A 223 -10.86 -3.06 -4.71
CA PRO A 223 -11.29 -1.74 -5.18
C PRO A 223 -11.77 -1.74 -6.62
N ARG A 224 -11.41 -2.76 -7.41
CA ARG A 224 -11.72 -2.91 -8.84
C ARG A 224 -11.88 -4.39 -9.18
N GLN A 225 -12.76 -4.73 -10.14
CA GLN A 225 -12.90 -6.11 -10.58
C GLN A 225 -11.54 -6.65 -11.06
N PRO A 226 -11.06 -7.81 -10.53
CA PRO A 226 -9.80 -8.41 -10.95
C PRO A 226 -9.65 -8.52 -12.47
N LEU A 227 -8.42 -8.40 -12.98
CA LEU A 227 -8.13 -8.48 -14.42
C LEU A 227 -8.21 -9.91 -14.95
N GLU A 228 -7.96 -10.87 -14.08
CA GLU A 228 -7.96 -12.30 -14.38
C GLU A 228 -9.20 -12.96 -13.76
N GLY A 229 -9.57 -14.12 -14.29
CA GLY A 229 -10.78 -14.83 -13.91
C GLY A 229 -10.63 -15.67 -12.65
N ILE A 230 -11.58 -16.56 -12.41
CA ILE A 230 -11.57 -17.52 -11.29
C ILE A 230 -11.26 -18.92 -11.78
N SER A 231 -10.50 -19.69 -11.00
CA SER A 231 -10.17 -21.10 -11.22
C SER A 231 -10.27 -21.89 -9.91
N VAL A 232 -10.65 -23.16 -10.01
CA VAL A 232 -10.85 -24.06 -8.86
C VAL A 232 -9.95 -25.27 -8.99
N GLY A 233 -9.16 -25.56 -7.95
CA GLY A 233 -8.15 -26.61 -7.96
C GLY A 233 -6.80 -26.22 -8.58
N PHE A 234 -6.67 -24.99 -9.11
CA PHE A 234 -5.46 -24.43 -9.70
C PHE A 234 -5.56 -22.89 -9.76
N ASP A 235 -4.49 -22.22 -10.19
CA ASP A 235 -4.47 -20.77 -10.46
C ASP A 235 -4.16 -20.48 -11.93
N GLN A 236 -4.87 -19.52 -12.52
CA GLN A 236 -4.78 -19.19 -13.94
C GLN A 236 -3.56 -18.30 -14.25
N ARG A 237 -3.00 -18.42 -15.46
CA ARG A 237 -1.92 -17.56 -15.99
C ARG A 237 -2.52 -16.37 -16.77
N PRO A 238 -1.86 -15.19 -16.85
CA PRO A 238 -0.42 -14.98 -16.71
C PRO A 238 0.13 -14.67 -15.32
N THR A 239 -0.67 -14.25 -14.33
CA THR A 239 -0.12 -13.88 -13.01
C THR A 239 -0.80 -14.60 -11.85
N LEU A 240 0.00 -15.06 -10.90
CA LEU A 240 -0.50 -15.82 -9.75
C LEU A 240 -0.98 -14.87 -8.65
N VAL A 241 -2.05 -15.28 -7.97
CA VAL A 241 -2.58 -14.53 -6.83
C VAL A 241 -1.69 -14.72 -5.59
N GLY A 242 -1.33 -15.95 -5.26
CA GLY A 242 -0.53 -16.28 -4.08
C GLY A 242 0.95 -16.57 -4.35
N HIS A 243 1.70 -16.88 -3.30
CA HIS A 243 3.11 -17.29 -3.39
C HIS A 243 3.23 -18.82 -3.50
N TYR A 244 2.89 -19.35 -4.67
CA TYR A 244 3.06 -20.75 -5.05
C TYR A 244 3.59 -20.84 -6.48
N PRO A 245 4.20 -21.96 -6.92
CA PRO A 245 4.62 -22.13 -8.30
C PRO A 245 3.41 -22.24 -9.25
N ALA A 246 3.63 -22.06 -10.55
CA ALA A 246 2.55 -22.11 -11.55
C ALA A 246 1.91 -23.51 -11.67
N ASP A 247 2.68 -24.57 -11.43
CA ASP A 247 2.17 -25.94 -11.37
C ASP A 247 1.87 -26.35 -9.92
N ASN A 248 0.80 -25.77 -9.37
CA ASN A 248 0.38 -25.99 -7.98
C ASN A 248 -1.08 -26.46 -7.90
N HIS A 249 -1.38 -27.53 -8.63
CA HIS A 249 -2.71 -28.14 -8.65
C HIS A 249 -3.04 -28.77 -7.29
N PHE A 250 -4.30 -28.64 -6.85
CA PHE A 250 -4.77 -29.28 -5.63
C PHE A 250 -4.76 -30.81 -5.76
N GLN A 251 -4.12 -31.50 -4.82
CA GLN A 251 -4.02 -32.95 -4.80
C GLN A 251 -5.09 -33.52 -3.85
N GLY A 252 -6.28 -33.81 -4.39
CA GLY A 252 -7.40 -34.29 -3.60
C GLY A 252 -8.75 -34.02 -4.25
N THR A 253 -9.80 -33.94 -3.45
CA THR A 253 -11.15 -33.61 -3.92
C THR A 253 -11.65 -32.30 -3.29
N LEU A 254 -12.41 -31.53 -4.09
CA LEU A 254 -13.12 -30.34 -3.66
C LEU A 254 -14.61 -30.51 -3.94
N GLU A 255 -15.42 -30.39 -2.90
CA GLU A 255 -16.88 -30.56 -2.95
C GLU A 255 -17.58 -29.29 -2.46
N ASN A 256 -18.76 -29.00 -3.01
CA ASN A 256 -19.59 -27.86 -2.60
C ASN A 256 -18.85 -26.51 -2.65
N VAL A 257 -17.96 -26.32 -3.63
CA VAL A 257 -17.24 -25.06 -3.84
C VAL A 257 -18.26 -23.98 -4.22
N GLN A 258 -18.42 -22.99 -3.36
CA GLN A 258 -19.33 -21.87 -3.59
C GLN A 258 -18.64 -20.55 -3.31
N VAL A 259 -18.86 -19.58 -4.18
CA VAL A 259 -18.55 -18.17 -3.95
C VAL A 259 -19.87 -17.41 -3.84
N ARG A 260 -20.12 -16.81 -2.67
CA ARG A 260 -21.28 -15.96 -2.42
C ARG A 260 -20.86 -14.54 -2.14
N LEU A 261 -21.36 -13.61 -2.95
CA LEU A 261 -21.19 -12.18 -2.79
C LEU A 261 -22.39 -11.61 -2.02
N MET A 262 -22.17 -10.65 -1.13
CA MET A 262 -23.26 -10.03 -0.35
C MET A 262 -24.25 -9.31 -1.27
N GLY A 263 -25.56 -9.59 -1.22
CA GLY A 263 -26.57 -9.00 -2.12
C GLY A 263 -26.48 -7.47 -2.28
N ARG A 264 -26.78 -6.94 -3.48
CA ARG A 264 -26.69 -5.51 -3.81
C ARG A 264 -28.07 -4.94 -4.15
N ALA A 265 -28.43 -3.82 -3.50
CA ALA A 265 -29.59 -3.01 -3.86
C ALA A 265 -29.16 -1.61 -4.28
N ARG A 266 -29.56 -1.18 -5.47
CA ARG A 266 -29.24 0.13 -6.04
C ARG A 266 -30.51 0.94 -6.25
N ILE A 267 -30.52 2.12 -5.66
CA ILE A 267 -31.65 3.04 -5.63
C ILE A 267 -31.22 4.27 -6.40
N TYR A 268 -31.79 4.46 -7.58
CA TYR A 268 -31.57 5.62 -8.42
C TYR A 268 -32.63 6.67 -8.13
N THR A 269 -32.22 7.92 -7.98
CA THR A 269 -33.12 9.07 -7.77
C THR A 269 -32.70 10.22 -8.66
N GLY A 270 -33.66 10.96 -9.22
CA GLY A 270 -33.37 12.11 -10.06
C GLY A 270 -34.64 12.80 -10.54
N GLN A 271 -34.54 13.54 -11.64
CA GLN A 271 -35.67 14.13 -12.32
C GLN A 271 -35.75 13.62 -13.76
N LEU A 272 -36.95 13.27 -14.22
CA LEU A 272 -37.28 13.05 -15.62
C LEU A 272 -37.95 14.32 -16.16
N HIS A 273 -37.25 15.05 -17.01
CA HIS A 273 -37.81 16.24 -17.65
C HIS A 273 -38.55 15.86 -18.94
N ILE A 274 -39.72 16.47 -19.18
CA ILE A 274 -40.59 16.23 -20.33
C ILE A 274 -40.83 17.56 -21.06
N VAL A 275 -40.48 17.63 -22.34
CA VAL A 275 -40.75 18.82 -23.17
C VAL A 275 -42.14 18.77 -23.78
N THR A 276 -42.50 17.62 -24.38
CA THR A 276 -43.79 17.43 -25.04
C THR A 276 -44.69 16.57 -24.15
N PRO A 277 -45.82 17.10 -23.65
CA PRO A 277 -46.72 16.31 -22.81
C PRO A 277 -47.36 15.16 -23.60
N GLY A 278 -47.69 14.07 -22.92
CA GLY A 278 -48.46 12.95 -23.47
C GLY A 278 -48.09 11.61 -22.84
N ARG A 279 -48.41 10.51 -23.55
CA ARG A 279 -48.23 9.15 -23.04
C ARG A 279 -46.80 8.67 -23.25
N TYR A 280 -46.11 8.35 -22.15
CA TYR A 280 -44.78 7.76 -22.17
C TYR A 280 -44.83 6.28 -21.83
N THR A 281 -43.97 5.51 -22.47
CA THR A 281 -43.78 4.07 -22.25
C THR A 281 -42.38 3.83 -21.72
N PHE A 282 -42.24 2.93 -20.76
CA PHE A 282 -40.99 2.54 -20.12
C PHE A 282 -40.82 1.03 -20.24
N LYS A 283 -39.61 0.60 -20.59
CA LYS A 283 -39.25 -0.80 -20.76
C LYS A 283 -37.91 -1.11 -20.10
N VAL A 284 -37.84 -2.24 -19.42
CA VAL A 284 -36.58 -2.77 -18.90
C VAL A 284 -36.68 -4.28 -18.78
N THR A 285 -35.64 -5.00 -19.19
CA THR A 285 -35.53 -6.43 -18.89
C THR A 285 -34.76 -6.57 -17.59
N THR A 286 -35.14 -7.49 -16.69
CA THR A 286 -34.40 -7.65 -15.44
C THR A 286 -34.63 -9.02 -14.82
N ASP A 287 -33.62 -9.51 -14.14
CA ASP A 287 -33.56 -10.75 -13.37
C ASP A 287 -33.22 -10.47 -11.89
N ALA A 288 -33.52 -9.26 -11.44
CA ALA A 288 -33.52 -8.88 -10.03
C ALA A 288 -34.76 -8.05 -9.70
N ALA A 289 -35.09 -7.96 -8.41
CA ALA A 289 -36.27 -7.24 -7.96
C ALA A 289 -36.17 -5.76 -8.36
N THR A 290 -37.14 -5.27 -9.13
CA THR A 290 -37.07 -3.93 -9.74
C THR A 290 -38.39 -3.19 -9.57
N ARG A 291 -38.32 -1.90 -9.28
CA ARG A 291 -39.49 -1.02 -9.18
C ARG A 291 -39.16 0.37 -9.71
N LEU A 292 -39.93 0.84 -10.69
CA LEU A 292 -39.84 2.19 -11.23
C LEU A 292 -41.05 3.02 -10.82
N GLU A 293 -40.79 4.21 -10.28
CA GLU A 293 -41.77 5.21 -9.90
C GLU A 293 -41.44 6.54 -10.59
N ILE A 294 -42.46 7.17 -11.18
CA ILE A 294 -42.39 8.50 -11.78
C ILE A 294 -43.43 9.40 -11.10
N GLY A 295 -42.98 10.50 -10.52
CA GLY A 295 -43.84 11.44 -9.79
C GLY A 295 -44.61 10.77 -8.64
N GLY A 296 -43.99 9.80 -7.96
CA GLY A 296 -44.58 9.01 -6.87
C GLY A 296 -45.53 7.89 -7.32
N ARG A 297 -45.72 7.68 -8.62
CA ARG A 297 -46.61 6.64 -9.16
C ARG A 297 -45.78 5.47 -9.69
N ARG A 298 -46.07 4.25 -9.25
CA ARG A 298 -45.46 3.02 -9.80
C ARG A 298 -45.83 2.88 -11.28
N VAL A 299 -44.81 2.79 -12.14
CA VAL A 299 -44.95 2.63 -13.59
C VAL A 299 -44.78 1.17 -14.01
N LEU A 300 -43.74 0.52 -13.47
CA LEU A 300 -43.47 -0.90 -13.67
C LEU A 300 -42.76 -1.48 -12.44
N GLY A 301 -42.77 -2.80 -12.29
CA GLY A 301 -41.94 -3.47 -11.31
C GLY A 301 -42.24 -4.95 -11.14
N HIS A 302 -41.26 -5.70 -10.67
CA HIS A 302 -41.31 -7.12 -10.40
C HIS A 302 -40.52 -7.39 -9.13
N ASP A 303 -41.15 -8.00 -8.13
CA ASP A 303 -40.54 -8.10 -6.79
C ASP A 303 -39.59 -9.29 -6.64
N ASN A 304 -39.58 -10.28 -7.54
CA ASN A 304 -38.70 -11.45 -7.48
C ASN A 304 -38.61 -12.25 -8.81
N PRO A 305 -37.96 -11.72 -9.85
CA PRO A 305 -37.72 -12.48 -11.08
C PRO A 305 -36.63 -13.54 -10.89
N THR A 306 -36.90 -14.80 -11.27
CA THR A 306 -35.91 -15.90 -11.26
C THR A 306 -35.12 -16.02 -12.56
N THR A 307 -35.60 -15.35 -13.63
CA THR A 307 -34.98 -15.26 -14.97
C THR A 307 -35.16 -13.85 -15.52
N PRO A 308 -34.33 -13.41 -16.50
CA PRO A 308 -34.51 -12.11 -17.16
C PRO A 308 -35.93 -11.97 -17.74
N THR A 309 -36.70 -11.05 -17.16
CA THR A 309 -38.11 -10.83 -17.48
C THR A 309 -38.31 -9.42 -18.03
N PRO A 310 -38.93 -9.25 -19.22
CA PRO A 310 -39.23 -7.93 -19.75
C PRO A 310 -40.38 -7.28 -18.98
N LEU A 311 -40.13 -6.08 -18.46
CA LEU A 311 -41.12 -5.24 -17.79
C LEU A 311 -41.49 -4.07 -18.70
N ASN A 312 -42.79 -3.79 -18.81
CA ASN A 312 -43.32 -2.68 -19.59
C ASN A 312 -44.34 -1.91 -18.74
N GLY A 313 -44.33 -0.59 -18.83
CA GLY A 313 -45.29 0.26 -18.15
C GLY A 313 -45.49 1.58 -18.90
N SER A 314 -46.63 2.22 -18.72
CA SER A 314 -46.95 3.48 -19.40
C SER A 314 -47.59 4.48 -18.44
N LEU A 315 -47.31 5.76 -18.63
CA LEU A 315 -47.85 6.84 -17.81
C LEU A 315 -48.01 8.11 -18.65
N ASP A 316 -49.12 8.81 -18.46
CA ASP A 316 -49.30 10.15 -19.04
C ASP A 316 -48.52 11.18 -18.21
N LEU A 317 -47.65 11.92 -18.89
CA LEU A 317 -46.78 12.94 -18.29
C LEU A 317 -47.09 14.32 -18.88
N ALA A 318 -47.23 15.30 -18.00
CA ALA A 318 -47.24 16.71 -18.38
C ALA A 318 -45.82 17.18 -18.73
N ALA A 319 -45.70 18.29 -19.48
CA ALA A 319 -44.42 18.95 -19.69
C ALA A 319 -43.84 19.49 -18.37
N GLY A 320 -42.52 19.49 -18.24
CA GLY A 320 -41.74 19.82 -17.05
C GLY A 320 -41.16 18.59 -16.33
N SER A 321 -40.70 18.77 -15.09
CA SER A 321 -39.91 17.80 -14.33
C SER A 321 -40.76 16.85 -13.50
N HIS A 322 -40.38 15.58 -13.53
CA HIS A 322 -40.97 14.52 -12.73
C HIS A 322 -39.96 13.78 -11.90
N GLU A 323 -40.23 13.63 -10.60
CA GLU A 323 -39.37 12.81 -9.74
C GLU A 323 -39.22 11.41 -10.33
N PHE A 324 -37.97 11.00 -10.48
CA PHE A 324 -37.59 9.68 -10.96
C PHE A 324 -37.04 8.87 -9.79
N ARG A 325 -37.60 7.68 -9.55
CA ARG A 325 -37.07 6.74 -8.57
C ARG A 325 -37.09 5.31 -9.14
N LEU A 326 -35.93 4.65 -9.14
CA LEU A 326 -35.83 3.24 -9.54
C LEU A 326 -35.08 2.45 -8.47
N VAL A 327 -35.69 1.39 -7.96
CA VAL A 327 -35.06 0.41 -7.08
C VAL A 327 -34.72 -0.83 -7.91
N HIS A 328 -33.50 -1.34 -7.77
CA HIS A 328 -33.04 -2.58 -8.38
C HIS A 328 -32.23 -3.36 -7.35
N ALA A 329 -32.72 -4.52 -6.90
CA ALA A 329 -32.14 -5.26 -5.77
C ALA A 329 -32.02 -6.76 -6.03
N GLN A 330 -30.86 -7.30 -5.67
CA GLN A 330 -30.58 -8.73 -5.67
C GLN A 330 -31.14 -9.34 -4.38
N LEU A 331 -32.13 -10.22 -4.52
CA LEU A 331 -32.70 -10.98 -3.41
C LEU A 331 -32.05 -12.36 -3.30
N ASN A 332 -32.20 -12.99 -2.14
CA ASN A 332 -31.64 -14.30 -1.79
C ASN A 332 -32.40 -15.47 -2.45
N THR A 333 -32.74 -15.33 -3.73
CA THR A 333 -33.57 -16.29 -4.45
C THR A 333 -32.70 -17.13 -5.38
N PRO A 334 -32.85 -18.47 -5.38
CA PRO A 334 -32.08 -19.35 -6.24
C PRO A 334 -32.24 -18.93 -7.71
N ARG A 335 -31.14 -18.56 -8.37
CA ARG A 335 -31.13 -18.34 -9.82
C ARG A 335 -31.11 -19.67 -10.56
N THR A 336 -31.84 -19.74 -11.66
CA THR A 336 -31.80 -20.89 -12.58
C THR A 336 -30.45 -21.03 -13.30
N ASN A 337 -29.67 -19.94 -13.40
CA ASN A 337 -28.30 -19.96 -13.91
C ASN A 337 -27.36 -19.15 -12.98
N PRO A 338 -26.67 -19.79 -12.01
CA PRO A 338 -25.78 -19.12 -11.07
C PRO A 338 -24.52 -18.54 -11.73
N ASN A 339 -24.13 -19.05 -12.90
CA ASN A 339 -22.90 -18.67 -13.60
C ASN A 339 -23.17 -17.68 -14.74
N SER A 340 -24.25 -16.88 -14.64
CA SER A 340 -24.60 -15.89 -15.67
C SER A 340 -23.54 -14.79 -15.76
N THR A 341 -23.10 -14.50 -17.00
CA THR A 341 -22.24 -13.36 -17.32
C THR A 341 -22.84 -12.05 -16.81
N GLN A 342 -22.00 -11.04 -16.54
CA GLN A 342 -22.51 -9.69 -16.26
C GLN A 342 -23.37 -9.23 -17.44
N GLN A 343 -24.59 -8.82 -17.14
CA GLN A 343 -25.54 -8.29 -18.12
C GLN A 343 -25.94 -6.88 -17.73
N PHE A 344 -26.14 -6.04 -18.74
CA PHE A 344 -26.63 -4.70 -18.55
C PHE A 344 -27.98 -4.58 -19.23
N PHE A 345 -28.96 -4.12 -18.46
CA PHE A 345 -30.31 -3.93 -18.96
C PHE A 345 -30.62 -2.43 -19.04
N PRO A 346 -30.63 -1.83 -20.24
CA PRO A 346 -30.96 -0.42 -20.38
C PRO A 346 -32.42 -0.17 -20.00
N LEU A 347 -32.66 0.85 -19.18
CA LEU A 347 -33.98 1.43 -19.03
C LEU A 347 -34.29 2.23 -20.31
N GLN A 348 -35.26 1.78 -21.07
CA GLN A 348 -35.72 2.42 -22.29
C GLN A 348 -37.01 3.18 -22.00
N TRP A 349 -37.19 4.35 -22.63
CA TRP A 349 -38.49 5.01 -22.68
C TRP A 349 -38.75 5.66 -24.03
N ALA A 350 -40.02 5.76 -24.40
CA ALA A 350 -40.46 6.41 -25.63
C ALA A 350 -41.75 7.21 -25.37
N GLY A 351 -41.97 8.27 -26.15
CA GLY A 351 -43.15 9.11 -26.04
C GLY A 351 -43.15 10.22 -27.09
N PRO A 352 -44.06 11.21 -27.00
CA PRO A 352 -44.14 12.30 -27.97
C PRO A 352 -42.78 12.99 -28.17
N GLY A 353 -42.33 13.07 -29.42
CA GLY A 353 -41.05 13.70 -29.78
C GLY A 353 -39.79 12.91 -29.38
N ILE A 354 -39.92 11.73 -28.78
CA ILE A 354 -38.80 10.83 -28.47
C ILE A 354 -39.02 9.52 -29.24
N PRO A 355 -38.31 9.30 -30.37
CA PRO A 355 -38.35 8.00 -31.04
C PRO A 355 -37.88 6.90 -30.08
N GLN A 356 -38.29 5.65 -30.30
CA GLN A 356 -37.82 4.54 -29.47
C GLN A 356 -36.28 4.52 -29.44
N PRO A 357 -35.65 4.50 -28.25
CA PRO A 357 -34.21 4.53 -28.14
C PRO A 357 -33.61 3.32 -28.87
N VAL A 358 -32.63 3.56 -29.72
CA VAL A 358 -31.77 2.49 -30.23
C VAL A 358 -30.86 2.04 -29.07
N PRO A 359 -30.69 0.72 -28.84
CA PRO A 359 -29.76 0.24 -27.83
C PRO A 359 -28.37 0.84 -28.06
N VAL A 360 -27.88 1.63 -27.12
CA VAL A 360 -26.52 2.18 -27.17
C VAL A 360 -25.59 1.13 -26.54
N PRO A 361 -24.51 0.70 -27.22
CA PRO A 361 -23.54 -0.22 -26.66
C PRO A 361 -22.99 0.32 -25.33
N HIS A 362 -22.89 -0.55 -24.32
CA HIS A 362 -22.31 -0.18 -23.03
C HIS A 362 -20.83 0.13 -23.17
N THR A 363 -20.38 1.23 -22.57
CA THR A 363 -18.96 1.49 -22.34
C THR A 363 -18.52 0.86 -21.01
N PRO A 364 -17.37 0.15 -20.94
CA PRO A 364 -16.93 -0.56 -19.72
C PRO A 364 -16.46 0.33 -18.55
N ALA A 365 -16.28 1.64 -18.76
CA ALA A 365 -15.78 2.55 -17.72
C ALA A 365 -16.88 2.90 -16.71
N PRO A 366 -16.57 3.11 -15.41
CA PRO A 366 -17.56 3.59 -14.45
C PRO A 366 -18.14 4.91 -14.95
N THR A 367 -19.42 4.86 -15.33
CA THR A 367 -20.17 5.99 -15.87
C THR A 367 -20.70 6.90 -14.76
N TRP A 368 -19.99 7.03 -13.63
CA TRP A 368 -20.50 7.77 -12.47
C TRP A 368 -19.37 8.33 -11.59
N TYR A 369 -19.69 9.36 -10.81
CA TYR A 369 -18.78 10.02 -9.86
C TYR A 369 -19.22 9.72 -8.42
N PRO A 370 -18.29 9.48 -7.47
CA PRO A 370 -18.62 9.28 -6.06
C PRO A 370 -19.44 10.44 -5.46
N GLY A 371 -20.26 10.13 -4.47
CA GLY A 371 -21.12 11.08 -3.75
C GLY A 371 -20.38 11.93 -2.71
N ASP A 372 -19.05 12.06 -2.85
CA ASP A 372 -18.10 12.61 -1.89
C ASP A 372 -17.97 14.14 -1.95
N ILE A 373 -18.78 14.81 -2.76
CA ILE A 373 -18.82 16.28 -2.87
C ILE A 373 -19.89 16.87 -1.94
N ALA A 374 -19.45 17.75 -1.04
CA ALA A 374 -20.28 18.58 -0.17
C ALA A 374 -20.80 19.82 -0.89
N LEU A 375 -19.91 20.54 -1.58
CA LEU A 375 -20.25 21.73 -2.37
C LEU A 375 -19.77 21.53 -3.81
N PRO A 376 -20.67 21.61 -4.81
CA PRO A 376 -20.34 21.26 -6.19
C PRO A 376 -19.56 22.32 -6.96
N THR A 377 -19.42 23.53 -6.42
CA THR A 377 -18.79 24.67 -7.09
C THR A 377 -17.94 25.47 -6.11
N ALA A 378 -17.04 26.29 -6.65
CA ALA A 378 -16.53 27.46 -5.94
C ALA A 378 -17.69 28.38 -5.51
N GLY A 379 -17.47 29.17 -4.47
CA GLY A 379 -18.56 29.97 -3.92
C GLY A 379 -18.23 30.64 -2.60
N VAL A 380 -19.26 31.25 -2.02
CA VAL A 380 -19.18 31.95 -0.73
C VAL A 380 -20.27 31.43 0.20
N LEU A 381 -19.88 31.05 1.42
CA LEU A 381 -20.82 30.80 2.52
C LEU A 381 -20.92 32.07 3.37
N THR A 382 -22.12 32.61 3.49
CA THR A 382 -22.40 33.75 4.37
C THR A 382 -22.66 33.28 5.81
N THR A 383 -22.55 34.19 6.77
CA THR A 383 -22.82 33.92 8.20
C THR A 383 -24.28 33.60 8.49
N ASP A 384 -25.22 33.97 7.62
CA ASP A 384 -26.63 33.57 7.71
C ASP A 384 -26.89 32.15 7.14
N GLY A 385 -25.84 31.47 6.68
CA GLY A 385 -25.87 30.12 6.13
C GLY A 385 -26.26 30.04 4.66
N SER A 386 -26.37 31.18 3.96
CA SER A 386 -26.58 31.18 2.51
C SER A 386 -25.29 30.77 1.78
N PHE A 387 -25.43 29.97 0.73
CA PHE A 387 -24.35 29.64 -0.19
C PHE A 387 -24.57 30.32 -1.54
N ILE A 388 -23.54 31.00 -2.03
CA ILE A 388 -23.57 31.72 -3.31
C ILE A 388 -22.61 31.01 -4.25
N ALA A 389 -23.14 30.38 -5.29
CA ALA A 389 -22.39 29.53 -6.21
C ALA A 389 -21.66 30.35 -7.29
N LYS A 390 -20.87 31.35 -6.86
CA LYS A 390 -20.11 32.26 -7.72
C LYS A 390 -18.66 32.34 -7.31
N THR A 391 -17.77 32.33 -8.30
CA THR A 391 -16.33 32.48 -8.09
C THR A 391 -16.00 33.89 -7.61
N VAL A 392 -15.19 33.97 -6.56
CA VAL A 392 -14.63 35.23 -6.06
C VAL A 392 -13.46 35.66 -6.93
N GLU A 393 -13.51 36.89 -7.43
CA GLU A 393 -12.45 37.48 -8.23
C GLU A 393 -11.48 38.31 -7.37
N THR A 394 -12.04 39.21 -6.55
CA THR A 394 -11.26 39.98 -5.58
C THR A 394 -11.93 39.99 -4.22
N ALA A 395 -11.14 40.17 -3.17
CA ALA A 395 -11.64 40.33 -1.80
C ALA A 395 -10.64 41.07 -0.94
N ASP A 396 -11.11 41.75 0.09
CA ASP A 396 -10.30 42.33 1.16
C ASP A 396 -10.86 41.90 2.53
N SER A 397 -10.45 42.56 3.62
CA SER A 397 -10.94 42.23 4.96
C SER A 397 -12.43 42.49 5.16
N ASP A 398 -13.04 43.32 4.32
CA ASP A 398 -14.38 43.89 4.51
C ASP A 398 -15.36 43.48 3.40
N ARG A 399 -14.85 43.14 2.21
CA ARG A 399 -15.64 42.96 0.98
C ARG A 399 -15.18 41.78 0.14
N VAL A 400 -16.15 41.17 -0.54
CA VAL A 400 -15.95 40.15 -1.55
C VAL A 400 -16.60 40.58 -2.85
N TYR A 401 -15.89 40.42 -3.96
CA TYR A 401 -16.28 40.76 -5.32
C TYR A 401 -16.31 39.50 -6.18
N PHE A 402 -17.38 39.34 -6.96
CA PHE A 402 -17.54 38.24 -7.90
C PHE A 402 -17.13 38.65 -9.31
N SER A 403 -16.86 37.66 -10.16
CA SER A 403 -16.42 37.86 -11.55
C SER A 403 -17.43 38.55 -12.47
N ASP A 404 -18.69 38.71 -12.03
CA ASP A 404 -19.66 39.57 -12.70
C ASP A 404 -19.68 40.94 -11.99
N GLU A 405 -18.99 41.92 -12.56
CA GLU A 405 -18.56 43.25 -12.04
C GLU A 405 -19.58 44.13 -11.26
N SER A 406 -20.79 43.65 -10.99
CA SER A 406 -21.90 44.39 -10.39
C SER A 406 -22.32 43.95 -8.98
N SER A 407 -21.72 42.90 -8.39
CA SER A 407 -22.15 42.38 -7.07
C SER A 407 -21.04 42.36 -6.00
N THR A 408 -21.27 43.06 -4.88
CA THR A 408 -20.32 43.16 -3.75
C THR A 408 -20.97 42.70 -2.43
N ILE A 409 -20.35 41.80 -1.68
CA ILE A 409 -20.86 41.43 -0.35
C ILE A 409 -20.07 42.21 0.70
N ARG A 410 -20.76 43.01 1.51
CA ARG A 410 -20.17 43.64 2.71
C ARG A 410 -20.51 42.83 3.97
N PHE A 411 -19.50 42.56 4.79
CA PHE A 411 -19.60 42.15 6.20
C PHE A 411 -20.29 40.84 6.60
N ASN A 412 -20.81 40.03 5.67
CA ASN A 412 -21.55 38.80 6.03
C ASN A 412 -20.97 37.49 5.48
N VAL A 413 -19.66 37.40 5.26
CA VAL A 413 -19.00 36.19 4.74
C VAL A 413 -18.38 35.36 5.87
N SER A 414 -18.69 34.07 5.91
CA SER A 414 -18.04 33.09 6.79
C SER A 414 -16.86 32.42 6.09
N MET A 415 -17.08 31.89 4.88
CA MET A 415 -16.05 31.15 4.15
C MET A 415 -16.10 31.46 2.64
N ILE A 416 -14.92 31.46 2.02
CA ILE A 416 -14.74 31.52 0.57
C ILE A 416 -14.18 30.17 0.11
N PHE A 417 -14.80 29.56 -0.89
CA PHE A 417 -14.37 28.31 -1.50
C PHE A 417 -13.87 28.58 -2.91
N PHE A 418 -12.66 28.15 -3.21
CA PHE A 418 -12.03 28.41 -4.51
C PHE A 418 -12.25 27.28 -5.52
N ARG A 419 -12.84 26.16 -5.07
CA ARG A 419 -13.17 24.99 -5.87
C ARG A 419 -14.29 24.18 -5.20
N PRO A 420 -14.83 23.14 -5.85
CA PRO A 420 -15.72 22.19 -5.18
C PRO A 420 -15.08 21.63 -3.90
N ILE A 421 -15.90 21.43 -2.88
CA ILE A 421 -15.47 20.98 -1.55
C ILE A 421 -15.98 19.57 -1.33
N THR A 422 -15.07 18.68 -0.94
CA THR A 422 -15.40 17.29 -0.59
C THR A 422 -16.05 17.21 0.80
N LEU A 423 -16.72 16.08 1.11
CA LEU A 423 -17.27 15.80 2.44
C LEU A 423 -16.18 15.90 3.52
N PHE A 424 -14.97 15.43 3.25
CA PHE A 424 -13.85 15.44 4.20
C PHE A 424 -13.35 16.86 4.47
N GLU A 425 -13.20 17.67 3.43
CA GLU A 425 -12.81 19.07 3.56
C GLU A 425 -13.87 19.90 4.29
N ALA A 426 -15.15 19.67 4.00
CA ALA A 426 -16.25 20.31 4.73
C ALA A 426 -16.19 19.99 6.23
N ARG A 427 -15.92 18.73 6.60
CA ARG A 427 -15.74 18.32 8.00
C ARG A 427 -14.50 18.95 8.64
N LYS A 428 -13.39 19.06 7.90
CA LYS A 428 -12.17 19.76 8.38
C LYS A 428 -12.40 21.26 8.59
N LEU A 429 -13.32 21.86 7.84
CA LEU A 429 -13.66 23.29 7.91
C LEU A 429 -14.74 23.60 8.95
N ALA A 430 -15.53 22.60 9.37
CA ALA A 430 -16.53 22.77 10.41
C ALA A 430 -15.89 23.33 11.69
N ASP A 431 -16.48 24.41 12.21
CA ASP A 431 -16.07 25.07 13.45
C ASP A 431 -14.62 25.60 13.49
N LYS A 432 -13.97 25.79 12.33
CA LYS A 432 -12.63 26.38 12.28
C LYS A 432 -12.64 27.90 12.52
N PRO A 433 -11.59 28.44 13.18
CA PRO A 433 -11.39 29.88 13.31
C PRO A 433 -10.97 30.50 11.96
N ALA A 434 -10.64 31.79 11.94
CA ALA A 434 -10.12 32.42 10.73
C ALA A 434 -8.80 31.75 10.29
N GLY A 435 -8.74 31.34 9.03
CA GLY A 435 -7.60 30.59 8.52
C GLY A 435 -7.82 30.07 7.11
N ILE A 436 -6.84 29.33 6.60
CA ILE A 436 -6.83 28.80 5.24
C ILE A 436 -6.71 27.29 5.28
N LEU A 437 -7.51 26.60 4.48
CA LEU A 437 -7.33 25.18 4.20
C LEU A 437 -6.48 25.07 2.93
N GLU A 438 -5.30 24.49 3.06
CA GLU A 438 -4.36 24.24 1.97
C GLU A 438 -4.70 22.91 1.25
N LEU A 439 -4.22 22.71 0.02
CA LEU A 439 -4.55 21.53 -0.81
C LEU A 439 -4.21 20.21 -0.12
N ASP A 440 -3.14 20.19 0.65
CA ASP A 440 -2.67 19.05 1.45
C ASP A 440 -3.53 18.73 2.69
N GLY A 441 -4.62 19.48 2.90
CA GLY A 441 -5.53 19.30 4.04
C GLY A 441 -5.07 19.95 5.33
N THR A 442 -3.93 20.66 5.34
CA THR A 442 -3.46 21.47 6.47
C THR A 442 -4.33 22.69 6.62
N PHE A 443 -4.74 22.96 7.86
CA PHE A 443 -5.42 24.20 8.21
C PHE A 443 -4.44 25.12 8.93
N THR A 444 -4.19 26.30 8.36
CA THR A 444 -3.29 27.30 8.93
C THR A 444 -4.11 28.50 9.41
N GLU A 445 -3.99 28.84 10.70
CA GLU A 445 -4.62 30.06 11.24
C GLU A 445 -3.96 31.32 10.64
N CYS A 446 -4.78 32.13 9.99
CA CYS A 446 -4.36 33.36 9.34
C CYS A 446 -5.56 34.27 9.07
N ARG A 447 -5.30 35.58 8.91
CA ARG A 447 -6.31 36.56 8.48
C ARG A 447 -6.13 36.90 7.01
N LEU A 448 -7.23 36.92 6.26
CA LEU A 448 -7.24 37.43 4.90
C LEU A 448 -6.77 38.89 4.88
N ARG A 449 -5.90 39.22 3.92
CA ARG A 449 -5.51 40.60 3.62
C ARG A 449 -6.09 41.06 2.31
N LYS A 450 -5.88 40.29 1.25
CA LYS A 450 -6.37 40.63 -0.09
C LYS A 450 -6.42 39.40 -0.98
N ILE A 451 -7.38 39.37 -1.90
CA ILE A 451 -7.41 38.49 -3.08
C ILE A 451 -7.43 39.42 -4.29
N GLU A 452 -6.42 39.33 -5.14
CA GLU A 452 -6.34 40.06 -6.40
C GLU A 452 -5.41 39.35 -7.37
N HIS A 453 -5.61 39.53 -8.68
CA HIS A 453 -4.73 38.97 -9.72
C HIS A 453 -4.42 37.47 -9.50
N ASN A 454 -5.45 36.68 -9.17
CA ASN A 454 -5.34 35.25 -8.86
C ASN A 454 -4.33 34.91 -7.73
N THR A 455 -4.16 35.83 -6.78
CA THR A 455 -3.28 35.68 -5.61
C THR A 455 -4.06 36.00 -4.35
N LEU A 456 -4.10 35.05 -3.41
CA LEU A 456 -4.60 35.25 -2.06
C LEU A 456 -3.44 35.57 -1.13
N SER A 457 -3.50 36.72 -0.48
CA SER A 457 -2.54 37.14 0.55
C SER A 457 -3.19 37.05 1.92
N ALA A 458 -2.57 36.33 2.85
CA ALA A 458 -3.04 36.17 4.21
C ALA A 458 -1.88 36.32 5.21
N SER A 459 -2.16 36.91 6.38
CA SER A 459 -1.16 37.07 7.43
C SER A 459 -1.40 36.12 8.60
N SER A 460 -0.37 35.41 9.02
CA SER A 460 -0.34 34.60 10.23
C SER A 460 0.60 35.22 11.27
N VAL A 461 0.34 34.97 12.55
CA VAL A 461 1.25 35.37 13.64
C VAL A 461 2.57 34.62 13.55
N LEU A 462 2.52 33.32 13.20
CA LEU A 462 3.69 32.45 13.15
C LEU A 462 4.56 32.65 11.90
N PHE A 463 3.91 32.95 10.77
CA PHE A 463 4.58 32.92 9.46
C PHE A 463 4.56 34.25 8.71
N GLY A 464 4.04 35.32 9.32
CA GLY A 464 3.91 36.62 8.67
C GLY A 464 2.97 36.56 7.45
N LEU A 465 3.25 37.38 6.44
CA LEU A 465 2.46 37.45 5.21
C LEU A 465 2.82 36.30 4.26
N ARG A 466 1.85 35.45 3.93
CA ARG A 466 1.95 34.39 2.92
C ARG A 466 1.05 34.65 1.73
N LYS A 467 1.48 34.18 0.56
CA LYS A 467 0.74 34.24 -0.72
C LYS A 467 0.40 32.83 -1.19
N PHE A 468 -0.80 32.66 -1.71
CA PHE A 468 -1.35 31.39 -2.17
C PHE A 468 -2.06 31.59 -3.51
N LYS A 469 -2.04 30.57 -4.38
CA LYS A 469 -2.89 30.53 -5.58
C LYS A 469 -4.26 29.94 -5.21
N PRO A 470 -5.37 30.70 -5.35
CA PRO A 470 -6.72 30.19 -5.13
C PRO A 470 -7.02 28.95 -5.99
N GLY A 471 -7.62 27.92 -5.38
CA GLY A 471 -8.02 26.68 -6.05
C GLY A 471 -6.88 25.70 -6.34
N ILE A 472 -5.62 26.16 -6.27
CA ILE A 472 -4.42 25.34 -6.47
C ILE A 472 -3.74 25.09 -5.11
N ASP A 473 -3.28 26.14 -4.43
CA ASP A 473 -2.63 26.02 -3.13
C ASP A 473 -3.66 26.13 -1.99
N ALA A 474 -4.67 26.98 -2.19
CA ALA A 474 -5.73 27.26 -1.22
C ALA A 474 -7.07 26.67 -1.66
N VAL A 475 -7.64 25.79 -0.84
CA VAL A 475 -8.95 25.16 -1.06
C VAL A 475 -10.08 26.06 -0.61
N ALA A 476 -9.95 26.60 0.61
CA ALA A 476 -10.93 27.47 1.23
C ALA A 476 -10.27 28.47 2.17
N MET A 477 -10.87 29.65 2.32
CA MET A 477 -10.51 30.67 3.28
C MET A 477 -11.67 30.86 4.27
N VAL A 478 -11.42 30.57 5.54
CA VAL A 478 -12.34 30.86 6.64
C VAL A 478 -12.06 32.27 7.14
N LEU A 479 -13.04 33.15 7.05
CA LEU A 479 -12.96 34.50 7.59
C LEU A 479 -13.45 34.54 9.04
N ARG A 480 -14.42 33.69 9.36
CA ARG A 480 -15.03 33.53 10.68
C ARG A 480 -15.78 32.20 10.74
N PRO A 481 -15.92 31.59 11.94
CA PRO A 481 -16.65 30.33 12.10
C PRO A 481 -18.04 30.38 11.47
N ALA A 482 -18.49 29.25 10.92
CA ALA A 482 -19.84 29.13 10.38
C ALA A 482 -20.85 29.31 11.53
N LEU A 483 -21.79 30.25 11.38
CA LEU A 483 -22.78 30.58 12.40
C LEU A 483 -24.11 29.87 12.15
N LYS A 484 -24.94 29.81 13.21
CA LYS A 484 -26.30 29.26 13.18
C LYS A 484 -27.14 30.03 12.13
N PRO A 485 -27.71 29.34 11.11
CA PRO A 485 -28.43 30.01 10.05
C PRO A 485 -29.70 30.73 10.55
N LEU A 486 -30.08 31.81 9.87
CA LEU A 486 -31.29 32.58 10.19
C LEU A 486 -32.55 31.69 10.16
N PRO A 487 -33.52 31.89 11.06
CA PRO A 487 -34.85 31.30 10.91
C PRO A 487 -35.55 31.96 9.72
N GLY A 488 -36.23 31.14 8.89
CA GLY A 488 -37.00 31.63 7.76
C GLY A 488 -36.96 30.71 6.54
N PRO A 489 -37.57 31.15 5.43
CA PRO A 489 -37.59 30.42 4.17
C PRO A 489 -36.21 30.31 3.50
N THR A 490 -36.02 29.24 2.74
CA THR A 490 -34.85 29.03 1.89
C THR A 490 -35.25 29.11 0.42
N VAL A 491 -34.52 29.88 -0.38
CA VAL A 491 -34.68 30.00 -1.83
C VAL A 491 -33.46 29.44 -2.52
N SER A 492 -33.62 28.43 -3.36
CA SER A 492 -32.54 27.89 -4.19
C SER A 492 -32.64 28.42 -5.61
N LEU A 493 -31.52 28.77 -6.22
CA LEU A 493 -31.42 29.22 -7.60
C LEU A 493 -30.91 28.10 -8.52
N HIS A 494 -31.20 28.18 -9.81
CA HIS A 494 -30.73 27.22 -10.80
C HIS A 494 -29.20 27.24 -11.01
N ASP A 495 -28.52 28.31 -10.60
CA ASP A 495 -27.05 28.40 -10.61
C ASP A 495 -26.37 27.60 -9.48
N GLY A 496 -27.15 27.02 -8.55
CA GLY A 496 -26.67 26.26 -7.40
C GLY A 496 -26.61 27.06 -6.10
N SER A 497 -26.94 28.35 -6.11
CA SER A 497 -27.01 29.18 -4.90
C SER A 497 -28.18 28.75 -4.00
N ILE A 498 -27.97 28.80 -2.69
CA ILE A 498 -28.95 28.48 -1.64
C ILE A 498 -29.02 29.68 -0.70
N LEU A 499 -30.15 30.37 -0.67
CA LEU A 499 -30.30 31.66 -0.01
C LEU A 499 -31.25 31.52 1.18
N ASN A 500 -30.74 31.75 2.40
CA ASN A 500 -31.57 31.82 3.60
C ASN A 500 -32.05 33.25 3.78
N VAL A 501 -33.36 33.42 3.89
CA VAL A 501 -33.99 34.75 3.90
C VAL A 501 -34.98 34.84 5.04
N ARG A 502 -35.21 36.06 5.56
CA ARG A 502 -36.24 36.25 6.60
C ARG A 502 -37.64 36.24 6.00
N LYS A 503 -37.79 36.87 4.85
CA LYS A 503 -39.03 36.95 4.09
C LYS A 503 -38.72 37.17 2.62
N TYR A 504 -39.59 36.68 1.76
CA TYR A 504 -39.57 36.97 0.33
C TYR A 504 -40.92 37.54 -0.11
N ILE A 505 -40.91 38.25 -1.22
CA ILE A 505 -42.10 38.76 -1.92
C ILE A 505 -41.93 38.40 -3.39
N VAL A 506 -42.95 37.82 -4.01
CA VAL A 506 -42.95 37.55 -5.46
C VAL A 506 -43.94 38.51 -6.12
N GLN A 507 -43.46 39.31 -7.07
CA GLN A 507 -44.24 40.31 -7.81
C GLN A 507 -43.65 40.46 -9.22
N ASN A 508 -44.51 40.63 -10.22
CA ASN A 508 -44.09 40.92 -11.60
C ASN A 508 -43.02 39.94 -12.15
N ALA A 509 -43.21 38.63 -11.91
CA ALA A 509 -42.26 37.57 -12.28
C ALA A 509 -40.84 37.72 -11.69
N LYS A 510 -40.72 38.41 -10.54
CA LYS A 510 -39.49 38.56 -9.79
C LYS A 510 -39.72 38.22 -8.32
N ILE A 511 -38.68 37.72 -7.67
CA ILE A 511 -38.64 37.50 -6.23
C ILE A 511 -37.71 38.53 -5.58
N THR A 512 -38.23 39.24 -4.59
CA THR A 512 -37.50 40.17 -3.73
C THR A 512 -37.28 39.52 -2.37
N LEU A 513 -36.02 39.41 -1.95
CA LEU A 513 -35.57 38.76 -0.73
C LEU A 513 -35.22 39.82 0.32
N THR A 514 -35.65 39.60 1.55
CA THR A 514 -35.37 40.51 2.68
C THR A 514 -34.67 39.80 3.82
N GLY A 515 -33.84 40.55 4.56
CA GLY A 515 -33.04 40.00 5.66
C GLY A 515 -31.94 39.05 5.21
N THR A 516 -31.42 39.20 3.98
CA THR A 516 -30.30 38.43 3.43
C THR A 516 -29.00 39.24 3.51
N GLY A 517 -27.86 38.56 3.62
CA GLY A 517 -26.53 39.16 3.45
C GLY A 517 -26.13 39.51 2.01
N LEU A 518 -27.07 39.48 1.05
CA LEU A 518 -26.78 39.65 -0.38
C LEU A 518 -26.84 41.13 -0.82
N PRO A 519 -25.95 41.56 -1.73
CA PRO A 519 -26.07 42.86 -2.40
C PRO A 519 -27.31 42.96 -3.28
N ARG A 520 -27.54 41.93 -4.11
CA ARG A 520 -28.71 41.84 -4.98
C ARG A 520 -29.81 41.09 -4.24
N LYS A 521 -30.90 41.81 -3.97
CA LYS A 521 -32.07 41.29 -3.26
C LYS A 521 -33.20 40.88 -4.20
N GLU A 522 -33.06 41.08 -5.50
CA GLU A 522 -34.12 40.85 -6.48
C GLU A 522 -33.64 39.96 -7.63
N PHE A 523 -34.36 38.87 -7.87
CA PHE A 523 -34.05 37.87 -8.89
C PHE A 523 -35.27 37.63 -9.78
N PRO A 524 -35.09 37.42 -11.10
CA PRO A 524 -36.15 36.87 -11.94
C PRO A 524 -36.63 35.53 -11.38
N LEU A 525 -37.94 35.30 -11.37
CA LEU A 525 -38.51 34.04 -10.88
C LEU A 525 -38.03 32.84 -11.71
N SER A 526 -37.68 33.05 -12.98
CA SER A 526 -37.07 32.05 -13.88
C SER A 526 -35.67 31.58 -13.45
N GLN A 527 -35.00 32.29 -12.53
CA GLN A 527 -33.73 31.84 -11.95
C GLN A 527 -33.93 31.01 -10.67
N VAL A 528 -35.14 30.99 -10.12
CA VAL A 528 -35.46 30.29 -8.87
C VAL A 528 -35.76 28.83 -9.18
N ALA A 529 -35.05 27.92 -8.54
CA ALA A 529 -35.29 26.48 -8.62
C ALA A 529 -36.29 26.01 -7.58
N THR A 530 -36.15 26.46 -6.32
CA THR A 530 -37.11 26.13 -5.27
C THR A 530 -37.32 27.28 -4.29
N ILE A 531 -38.54 27.34 -3.73
CA ILE A 531 -38.89 28.18 -2.58
C ILE A 531 -39.38 27.22 -1.50
N HIS A 532 -38.69 27.14 -0.37
CA HIS A 532 -39.12 26.43 0.82
C HIS A 532 -39.54 27.43 1.89
N THR A 533 -40.71 27.23 2.48
CA THR A 533 -41.19 28.06 3.59
C THR A 533 -40.41 27.84 4.88
N ASP A 534 -39.89 26.62 5.05
CA ASP A 534 -39.08 26.23 6.19
C ASP A 534 -37.58 26.31 5.83
N ARG A 535 -36.75 26.45 6.87
CA ARG A 535 -35.30 26.53 6.73
C ARG A 535 -34.73 25.19 6.30
N LEU A 536 -33.96 25.17 5.22
CA LEU A 536 -33.15 24.00 4.87
C LEU A 536 -31.80 24.00 5.63
N PRO A 537 -31.25 22.81 5.94
CA PRO A 537 -29.89 22.72 6.46
C PRO A 537 -28.90 23.40 5.50
N HIS A 538 -27.92 24.13 6.03
CA HIS A 538 -26.86 24.68 5.18
C HIS A 538 -25.97 23.53 4.62
N PRO A 539 -25.13 23.79 3.61
CA PRO A 539 -24.42 22.72 2.90
C PRO A 539 -23.56 21.81 3.78
N PHE A 540 -22.96 22.31 4.86
CA PHE A 540 -22.14 21.50 5.78
C PHE A 540 -23.00 20.61 6.67
N GLN A 541 -24.16 21.08 7.13
CA GLN A 541 -25.13 20.20 7.82
C GLN A 541 -25.64 19.10 6.89
N THR A 542 -25.85 19.43 5.61
CA THR A 542 -26.26 18.46 4.59
C THR A 542 -25.14 17.45 4.31
N ALA A 543 -23.89 17.91 4.28
CA ALA A 543 -22.71 17.07 4.14
C ALA A 543 -22.57 16.11 5.33
N GLU A 544 -22.73 16.59 6.56
CA GLU A 544 -22.65 15.77 7.77
C GLU A 544 -23.80 14.76 7.83
N ALA A 545 -25.04 15.18 7.59
CA ALA A 545 -26.17 14.25 7.53
C ALA A 545 -25.99 13.19 6.42
N ARG A 546 -25.37 13.56 5.29
CA ARG A 546 -24.99 12.59 4.26
C ARG A 546 -23.96 11.62 4.83
N TRP A 547 -22.89 12.09 5.45
CA TRP A 547 -21.87 11.26 6.07
C TRP A 547 -22.49 10.27 7.07
N GLU A 548 -23.27 10.76 8.03
CA GLU A 548 -23.93 9.93 9.06
C GLU A 548 -24.92 8.90 8.50
N SER A 549 -25.48 9.14 7.31
CA SER A 549 -26.35 8.15 6.64
C SER A 549 -25.61 6.97 5.99
N HIS A 550 -24.27 6.99 5.96
CA HIS A 550 -23.45 5.93 5.39
C HIS A 550 -22.99 4.93 6.46
N SER A 551 -22.79 3.68 6.04
CA SER A 551 -22.12 2.67 6.87
C SER A 551 -20.63 2.98 6.99
N GLU A 552 -19.90 2.23 7.83
CA GLU A 552 -18.44 2.24 7.85
C GLU A 552 -17.82 1.96 6.46
N LEU A 553 -18.43 1.04 5.71
CA LEU A 553 -18.07 0.75 4.32
C LEU A 553 -18.30 1.97 3.41
N GLY A 554 -19.41 2.68 3.60
CA GLY A 554 -19.69 3.92 2.89
C GLY A 554 -18.75 5.07 3.26
N HIS A 555 -18.37 5.21 4.53
CA HIS A 555 -17.34 6.15 4.97
C HIS A 555 -15.99 5.85 4.34
N HIS A 556 -15.61 4.57 4.30
CA HIS A 556 -14.40 4.13 3.62
C HIS A 556 -14.48 4.49 2.13
N PHE A 557 -15.53 4.08 1.43
CA PHE A 557 -15.75 4.35 0.02
C PHE A 557 -15.67 5.85 -0.32
N LEU A 558 -16.41 6.69 0.41
CA LEU A 558 -16.41 8.14 0.18
C LEU A 558 -15.03 8.76 0.43
N GLY A 559 -14.22 8.17 1.29
CA GLY A 559 -12.88 8.65 1.61
C GLY A 559 -11.75 8.12 0.74
N GLU A 560 -12.01 7.17 -0.16
CA GLU A 560 -10.95 6.59 -0.99
C GLU A 560 -10.24 7.65 -1.84
N ARG A 561 -11.00 8.50 -2.53
CA ARG A 561 -10.46 9.60 -3.34
C ARG A 561 -9.63 10.55 -2.48
N HIS A 562 -10.14 10.94 -1.32
CA HIS A 562 -9.44 11.83 -0.40
C HIS A 562 -8.11 11.24 0.09
N ARG A 563 -8.10 9.98 0.54
CA ARG A 563 -6.87 9.29 0.99
C ARG A 563 -5.83 9.17 -0.12
N LYS A 564 -6.25 8.89 -1.36
CA LYS A 564 -5.34 8.86 -2.52
C LYS A 564 -4.72 10.22 -2.80
N ILE A 565 -5.53 11.28 -2.75
CA ILE A 565 -5.08 12.67 -2.89
C ILE A 565 -4.05 13.01 -1.80
N GLU A 566 -4.37 12.73 -0.53
CA GLU A 566 -3.46 12.99 0.59
C GLU A 566 -2.15 12.22 0.46
N ALA A 567 -2.18 10.94 0.04
CA ALA A 567 -0.98 10.14 -0.18
C ALA A 567 -0.08 10.73 -1.28
N ILE A 568 -0.67 11.18 -2.40
CA ILE A 568 0.06 11.83 -3.50
C ILE A 568 0.68 13.16 -3.04
N LEU A 569 -0.08 13.98 -2.29
CA LEU A 569 0.41 15.25 -1.76
C LEU A 569 1.54 15.07 -0.76
N LYS A 570 1.45 14.05 0.11
CA LYS A 570 2.53 13.67 1.03
C LYS A 570 3.79 13.29 0.26
N GLN A 571 3.68 12.41 -0.75
CA GLN A 571 4.82 12.05 -1.60
C GLN A 571 5.44 13.28 -2.27
N TYR A 572 4.61 14.17 -2.81
CA TYR A 572 5.09 15.40 -3.45
C TYR A 572 5.90 16.27 -2.48
N LYS A 573 5.39 16.51 -1.27
CA LYS A 573 6.10 17.25 -0.22
C LYS A 573 7.41 16.57 0.20
N ASP A 574 7.39 15.26 0.39
CA ASP A 574 8.58 14.49 0.76
C ASP A 574 9.68 14.64 -0.30
N TRP A 575 9.31 14.64 -1.59
CA TRP A 575 10.24 14.88 -2.69
C TRP A 575 10.74 16.33 -2.76
N GLN A 576 9.91 17.32 -2.45
CA GLN A 576 10.35 18.72 -2.33
C GLN A 576 11.37 18.89 -1.19
N LEU A 577 11.14 18.27 -0.04
CA LEU A 577 12.07 18.29 1.09
C LEU A 577 13.39 17.61 0.75
N ARG A 578 13.34 16.46 0.05
CA ARG A 578 14.54 15.76 -0.46
C ARG A 578 15.32 16.62 -1.44
N GLN A 579 14.64 17.29 -2.38
CA GLN A 579 15.28 18.22 -3.30
C GLN A 579 16.02 19.33 -2.54
N ALA A 580 15.34 20.00 -1.60
CA ALA A 580 15.94 21.08 -0.82
C ALA A 580 17.09 20.61 0.09
N ALA A 581 17.03 19.39 0.64
CA ALA A 581 18.12 18.78 1.38
C ALA A 581 19.32 18.46 0.47
N GLY A 582 19.05 17.89 -0.70
CA GLY A 582 20.07 17.62 -1.73
C GLY A 582 20.76 18.90 -2.19
N GLU A 583 20.01 19.97 -2.47
CA GLU A 583 20.55 21.28 -2.87
C GLU A 583 21.47 21.87 -1.79
N ARG A 584 21.08 21.78 -0.51
CA ARG A 584 21.94 22.21 0.61
C ARG A 584 23.25 21.43 0.67
N ALA A 585 23.18 20.09 0.60
CA ALA A 585 24.35 19.23 0.63
C ALA A 585 25.26 19.42 -0.60
N TYR A 586 24.68 19.67 -1.77
CA TYR A 586 25.41 19.98 -3.00
C TYR A 586 26.18 21.29 -2.89
N HIS A 587 25.53 22.35 -2.41
CA HIS A 587 26.19 23.64 -2.21
C HIS A 587 27.27 23.59 -1.12
N GLU A 588 27.07 22.81 -0.06
CA GLU A 588 28.09 22.58 0.96
C GLU A 588 29.32 21.87 0.39
N ALA A 589 29.10 20.77 -0.36
CA ALA A 589 30.19 20.02 -0.99
C ALA A 589 30.97 20.88 -1.99
N ILE A 590 30.30 21.66 -2.84
CA ILE A 590 30.99 22.57 -3.78
C ILE A 590 31.81 23.63 -3.08
N ARG A 591 31.31 24.19 -1.97
CA ARG A 591 32.07 25.21 -1.21
C ARG A 591 33.34 24.64 -0.58
N ASN A 592 33.29 23.42 -0.04
CA ASN A 592 34.37 22.85 0.76
C ASN A 592 35.34 21.96 -0.04
N LEU A 593 34.91 21.41 -1.19
CA LEU A 593 35.72 20.49 -1.98
C LEU A 593 37.06 21.08 -2.45
N PRO A 594 37.14 22.34 -2.97
CA PRO A 594 38.41 22.89 -3.42
C PRO A 594 39.47 22.95 -2.30
N ASP A 595 39.08 23.35 -1.09
CA ASP A 595 39.98 23.42 0.06
C ASP A 595 40.42 22.01 0.51
N ALA A 596 39.51 21.04 0.49
CA ALA A 596 39.82 19.65 0.80
C ALA A 596 40.80 19.03 -0.22
N GLU A 597 40.60 19.30 -1.52
CA GLU A 597 41.50 18.84 -2.58
C GLU A 597 42.87 19.49 -2.49
N LYS A 598 42.92 20.79 -2.21
CA LYS A 598 44.18 21.51 -1.97
C LYS A 598 44.93 20.92 -0.78
N ALA A 599 44.26 20.70 0.35
CA ALA A 599 44.88 20.10 1.53
C ALA A 599 45.41 18.68 1.27
N ALA A 600 44.69 17.87 0.49
CA ALA A 600 45.15 16.54 0.08
C ALA A 600 46.37 16.61 -0.85
N ALA A 601 46.39 17.56 -1.79
CA ALA A 601 47.53 17.78 -2.68
C ALA A 601 48.79 18.25 -1.93
N GLU A 602 48.64 19.17 -0.96
CA GLU A 602 49.73 19.63 -0.10
C GLU A 602 50.27 18.52 0.82
N ALA A 603 49.40 17.64 1.33
CA ALA A 603 49.81 16.46 2.09
C ALA A 603 50.54 15.43 1.20
N LEU A 604 50.07 15.21 -0.03
CA LEU A 604 50.74 14.33 -1.00
C LEU A 604 52.15 14.84 -1.33
N ALA A 605 52.30 16.15 -1.60
CA ALA A 605 53.59 16.75 -1.90
C ALA A 605 54.60 16.61 -0.74
N ARG A 606 54.13 16.59 0.52
CA ARG A 606 54.98 16.30 1.69
C ARG A 606 55.38 14.82 1.74
N LEU A 607 54.43 13.91 1.52
CA LEU A 607 54.69 12.47 1.47
C LEU A 607 55.69 12.11 0.35
N GLU A 608 55.58 12.71 -0.83
CA GLU A 608 56.48 12.46 -1.96
C GLU A 608 57.93 12.86 -1.69
N LYS A 609 58.18 13.83 -0.79
CA LYS A 609 59.55 14.20 -0.38
C LYS A 609 60.21 13.15 0.51
N VAL A 610 59.44 12.51 1.39
CA VAL A 610 59.96 11.56 2.40
C VAL A 610 59.84 10.09 1.97
N ARG A 611 59.07 9.81 0.92
CA ARG A 611 58.84 8.45 0.39
C ARG A 611 60.11 7.78 -0.20
N PRO A 612 60.93 8.43 -1.06
CA PRO A 612 62.06 7.74 -1.69
C PRO A 612 63.10 7.19 -0.68
N PRO A 613 63.50 7.92 0.38
CA PRO A 613 64.37 7.36 1.42
C PRO A 613 63.78 6.12 2.11
N TYR A 614 62.47 6.13 2.40
CA TYR A 614 61.78 4.99 3.00
C TYR A 614 61.73 3.77 2.06
N GLU A 615 61.36 3.98 0.79
CA GLU A 615 61.26 2.92 -0.22
C GLU A 615 62.63 2.32 -0.59
N ALA A 616 63.72 3.08 -0.45
CA ALA A 616 65.08 2.57 -0.64
C ALA A 616 65.50 1.56 0.43
N VAL A 617 65.00 1.69 1.67
CA VAL A 617 65.40 0.87 2.83
C VAL A 617 64.45 -0.29 3.05
N ALA A 618 63.13 -0.08 2.94
CA ALA A 618 62.12 -1.04 3.36
C ALA A 618 62.22 -2.44 2.70
N PRO A 619 62.44 -2.59 1.38
CA PRO A 619 62.59 -3.90 0.75
C PRO A 619 63.82 -4.66 1.28
N GLY A 620 64.91 -3.94 1.56
CA GLY A 620 66.14 -4.52 2.11
C GLY A 620 65.94 -5.11 3.51
N VAL A 621 65.10 -4.49 4.34
CA VAL A 621 64.74 -5.03 5.66
C VAL A 621 63.96 -6.34 5.52
N GLN A 622 63.01 -6.41 4.60
CA GLN A 622 62.22 -7.64 4.38
C GLN A 622 63.07 -8.81 3.89
N LEU A 623 64.04 -8.55 3.01
CA LEU A 623 64.98 -9.58 2.54
C LEU A 623 65.86 -10.10 3.69
N LYS A 624 66.37 -9.21 4.53
CA LYS A 624 67.18 -9.57 5.70
C LYS A 624 66.36 -10.31 6.77
N ALA A 625 65.08 -9.94 6.96
CA ALA A 625 64.16 -10.67 7.84
C ALA A 625 64.01 -12.13 7.38
N LYS A 626 63.80 -12.36 6.07
CA LYS A 626 63.71 -13.72 5.51
C LYS A 626 65.01 -14.51 5.69
N ALA A 627 66.16 -13.88 5.49
CA ALA A 627 67.46 -14.53 5.70
C ALA A 627 67.70 -14.92 7.17
N TYR A 628 67.31 -14.04 8.10
CA TYR A 628 67.30 -14.35 9.53
C TYR A 628 66.36 -15.50 9.87
N GLU A 629 65.12 -15.51 9.35
CA GLU A 629 64.19 -16.61 9.57
C GLU A 629 64.71 -17.97 9.05
N GLN A 630 65.40 -17.97 7.91
CA GLN A 630 66.01 -19.18 7.34
C GLN A 630 67.15 -19.73 8.21
N THR A 631 68.05 -18.85 8.66
CA THR A 631 69.17 -19.23 9.53
C THR A 631 68.68 -19.69 10.90
N ARG A 632 67.65 -19.02 11.45
CA ARG A 632 66.94 -19.45 12.66
C ARG A 632 66.30 -20.83 12.53
N ALA A 633 65.64 -21.12 11.41
CA ALA A 633 65.08 -22.45 11.17
C ALA A 633 66.17 -23.53 11.05
N THR A 634 67.31 -23.18 10.44
CA THR A 634 68.48 -24.08 10.31
C THR A 634 69.11 -24.37 11.66
N PHE A 635 69.26 -23.35 12.50
CA PHE A 635 69.74 -23.50 13.88
C PHE A 635 68.84 -24.41 14.71
N ALA A 636 67.52 -24.17 14.70
CA ALA A 636 66.56 -25.01 15.41
C ALA A 636 66.60 -26.50 14.95
N ALA A 637 66.85 -26.75 13.66
CA ALA A 637 66.99 -28.11 13.14
C ALA A 637 68.31 -28.78 13.60
N ALA A 638 69.42 -28.02 13.65
CA ALA A 638 70.71 -28.51 14.12
C ALA A 638 70.70 -28.80 15.62
N GLU A 639 70.10 -27.91 16.43
CA GLU A 639 69.88 -28.09 17.87
C GLU A 639 69.09 -29.38 18.15
N LYS A 640 67.95 -29.57 17.46
CA LYS A 640 67.16 -30.79 17.59
C LYS A 640 67.96 -32.06 17.24
N LYS A 641 68.76 -32.01 16.17
CA LYS A 641 69.60 -33.14 15.77
C LYS A 641 70.66 -33.47 16.81
N LEU A 642 71.27 -32.43 17.40
CA LEU A 642 72.24 -32.59 18.47
C LEU A 642 71.62 -33.25 19.71
N ASP A 643 70.42 -32.82 20.11
CA ASP A 643 69.68 -33.42 21.22
C ASP A 643 69.34 -34.90 20.97
N ASP A 644 68.90 -35.23 19.75
CA ASP A 644 68.61 -36.61 19.33
C ASP A 644 69.88 -37.48 19.37
N ASP A 645 71.01 -36.97 18.88
CA ASP A 645 72.31 -37.67 18.90
C ASP A 645 72.85 -37.85 20.33
N CYS A 646 72.70 -36.84 21.19
CA CYS A 646 73.05 -36.93 22.62
C CYS A 646 72.19 -37.98 23.33
N SER A 647 70.88 -38.02 23.03
CA SER A 647 69.95 -39.01 23.57
C SER A 647 70.32 -40.44 23.15
N ARG A 648 70.65 -40.65 21.87
CA ARG A 648 71.15 -41.95 21.36
C ARG A 648 72.44 -42.37 22.06
N ASN A 649 73.38 -41.45 22.24
CA ASN A 649 74.64 -41.69 22.93
C ASN A 649 74.40 -42.15 24.38
N ALA A 650 73.54 -41.44 25.11
CA ALA A 650 73.15 -41.81 26.48
C ALA A 650 72.50 -43.21 26.55
N GLN A 651 71.61 -43.53 25.61
CA GLN A 651 70.98 -44.86 25.52
C GLN A 651 71.98 -45.98 25.23
N ALA A 652 72.91 -45.75 24.29
CA ALA A 652 73.94 -46.74 23.94
C ALA A 652 74.91 -46.99 25.11
N HIS A 653 75.27 -45.93 25.85
CA HIS A 653 76.04 -46.04 27.09
C HIS A 653 75.29 -46.86 28.15
N GLN A 654 74.02 -46.53 28.38
CA GLN A 654 73.19 -47.23 29.36
C GLN A 654 72.98 -48.71 28.99
N ALA A 655 72.78 -49.03 27.72
CA ALA A 655 72.64 -50.40 27.25
C ALA A 655 73.93 -51.22 27.48
N LEU A 656 75.10 -50.61 27.20
CA LEU A 656 76.39 -51.23 27.48
C LEU A 656 76.57 -51.47 28.99
N GLN A 657 76.32 -50.47 29.82
CA GLN A 657 76.45 -50.58 31.27
C GLN A 657 75.51 -51.65 31.85
N SER A 658 74.25 -51.65 31.43
CA SER A 658 73.24 -52.62 31.86
C SER A 658 73.65 -54.05 31.48
N ALA A 659 74.24 -54.26 30.30
CA ALA A 659 74.72 -55.57 29.88
C ALA A 659 75.94 -56.04 30.69
N ILE A 660 76.84 -55.13 31.07
CA ILE A 660 77.98 -55.46 31.95
C ILE A 660 77.45 -55.97 33.30
N GLU A 661 76.51 -55.25 33.89
CA GLU A 661 75.95 -55.57 35.20
C GLU A 661 75.10 -56.84 35.18
N SER A 662 74.24 -57.01 34.17
CA SER A 662 73.27 -58.12 34.12
C SER A 662 73.79 -59.41 33.47
N ARG A 663 74.81 -59.33 32.63
CA ARG A 663 75.30 -60.50 31.84
C ARG A 663 76.73 -60.85 32.17
N LEU A 664 77.65 -59.88 32.10
CA LEU A 664 79.09 -60.14 32.29
C LEU A 664 79.42 -60.48 33.75
N ASN A 665 79.02 -59.62 34.69
CA ASN A 665 79.34 -59.80 36.11
C ASN A 665 78.80 -61.14 36.67
N PRO A 666 77.54 -61.54 36.42
CA PRO A 666 77.04 -62.83 36.89
C PRO A 666 77.70 -64.02 36.22
N SER A 667 78.11 -63.90 34.96
CA SER A 667 78.82 -64.97 34.25
C SER A 667 80.22 -65.20 34.82
N LEU A 668 80.93 -64.11 35.20
CA LEU A 668 82.21 -64.19 35.92
C LEU A 668 82.02 -64.83 37.29
N GLN A 669 80.98 -64.44 38.03
CA GLN A 669 80.67 -65.02 39.34
C GLN A 669 80.38 -66.52 39.24
N LYS A 670 79.51 -66.94 38.30
CA LYS A 670 79.21 -68.37 38.07
C LYS A 670 80.44 -69.17 37.66
N LEU A 671 81.36 -68.59 36.90
CA LEU A 671 82.63 -69.25 36.57
C LEU A 671 83.51 -69.42 37.82
N ALA A 672 83.58 -68.40 38.68
CA ALA A 672 84.32 -68.49 39.95
C ALA A 672 83.73 -69.57 40.86
N GLU A 673 82.40 -69.62 41.00
CA GLU A 673 81.67 -70.66 41.75
C GLU A 673 81.95 -72.07 41.19
N ALA A 674 81.86 -72.25 39.87
CA ALA A 674 82.13 -73.54 39.23
C ALA A 674 83.59 -73.98 39.35
N ASN A 675 84.54 -73.05 39.31
CA ASN A 675 85.95 -73.33 39.58
C ASN A 675 86.15 -73.75 41.04
N TRP A 676 85.44 -73.12 41.97
CA TRP A 676 85.51 -73.51 43.38
C TRP A 676 84.96 -74.91 43.63
N ASP A 677 83.85 -75.24 42.97
CA ASP A 677 83.21 -76.56 43.03
C ASP A 677 84.14 -77.70 42.59
N ILE A 678 84.96 -77.47 41.54
CA ILE A 678 86.00 -78.42 41.10
C ILE A 678 87.07 -78.63 42.18
N ILE A 679 87.52 -77.56 42.84
CA ILE A 679 88.58 -77.64 43.86
C ILE A 679 88.07 -78.37 45.11
N LEU A 680 86.81 -78.16 45.49
CA LEU A 680 86.18 -78.89 46.59
C LEU A 680 86.13 -80.40 46.33
N HIS A 681 85.63 -80.83 45.16
CA HIS A 681 85.47 -82.26 44.82
C HIS A 681 86.77 -82.99 44.45
N SER A 682 87.91 -82.30 44.43
CA SER A 682 89.23 -82.89 44.13
C SER A 682 90.03 -83.29 45.37
N ARG A 683 89.49 -83.11 46.60
CA ARG A 683 90.22 -83.30 47.87
C ARG A 683 89.78 -84.48 48.75
N GLU A 684 88.71 -85.21 48.41
CA GLU A 684 88.21 -86.41 49.16
C GLU A 684 88.23 -87.67 48.27
N PRO A 685 88.21 -88.94 48.79
CA PRO A 685 88.36 -90.14 47.96
C PRO A 685 87.39 -90.12 46.77
N ILE A 686 87.97 -90.13 45.57
CA ILE A 686 87.41 -89.56 44.34
C ILE A 686 86.07 -90.20 43.94
N ASN A 687 84.98 -89.43 43.97
CA ASN A 687 83.74 -89.76 43.26
C ASN A 687 83.79 -89.14 41.84
N GLN A 688 84.26 -89.92 40.87
CA GLN A 688 84.44 -89.49 39.47
C GLN A 688 83.19 -88.89 38.84
N GLY A 689 81.98 -89.30 39.24
CA GLY A 689 80.72 -88.75 38.72
C GLY A 689 80.49 -87.30 39.11
N GLN A 690 80.79 -86.92 40.36
CA GLN A 690 80.62 -85.55 40.86
C GLN A 690 81.64 -84.58 40.25
N LEU A 691 82.90 -85.02 40.09
CA LEU A 691 83.96 -84.23 39.44
C LEU A 691 83.63 -83.93 37.96
N ASN A 692 83.07 -84.92 37.24
CA ASN A 692 82.63 -84.72 35.86
C ASN A 692 81.45 -83.75 35.76
N GLY A 693 80.50 -83.80 36.71
CA GLY A 693 79.42 -82.81 36.82
C GLY A 693 79.91 -81.38 37.07
N ALA A 694 80.89 -81.21 37.97
CA ALA A 694 81.52 -79.91 38.23
C ALA A 694 82.27 -79.35 37.01
N ARG A 695 83.01 -80.21 36.29
CA ARG A 695 83.66 -79.84 35.00
C ARG A 695 82.64 -79.38 33.96
N SER A 696 81.53 -80.11 33.81
CA SER A 696 80.46 -79.72 32.87
C SER A 696 79.82 -78.37 33.23
N ARG A 697 79.64 -78.07 34.52
CA ARG A 697 79.15 -76.75 34.98
C ARG A 697 80.14 -75.64 34.66
N ARG A 698 81.44 -75.85 34.87
CA ARG A 698 82.49 -74.90 34.48
C ARG A 698 82.49 -74.66 32.97
N ASP A 699 82.43 -75.72 32.17
CA ASP A 699 82.44 -75.56 30.71
C ASP A 699 81.17 -74.83 30.21
N ALA A 700 80.03 -75.02 30.86
CA ALA A 700 78.82 -74.22 30.61
C ALA A 700 78.98 -72.76 31.05
N ALA A 701 79.61 -72.49 32.21
CA ALA A 701 79.93 -71.14 32.67
C ALA A 701 80.90 -70.41 31.73
N LEU A 702 81.92 -71.12 31.19
CA LEU A 702 82.83 -70.60 30.18
C LEU A 702 82.09 -70.23 28.89
N ARG A 703 81.22 -71.11 28.36
CA ARG A 703 80.41 -70.79 27.17
C ARG A 703 79.51 -69.56 27.38
N ASN A 704 78.91 -69.45 28.56
CA ASN A 704 78.07 -68.29 28.91
C ASN A 704 78.89 -67.00 29.04
N LEU A 705 80.08 -67.08 29.63
CA LEU A 705 81.01 -65.95 29.70
C LEU A 705 81.48 -65.52 28.30
N ASP A 706 81.78 -66.46 27.40
CA ASP A 706 82.14 -66.17 26.01
C ASP A 706 80.99 -65.52 25.23
N ALA A 707 79.74 -65.94 25.48
CA ALA A 707 78.56 -65.30 24.92
C ALA A 707 78.40 -63.86 25.45
N ALA A 708 78.54 -63.64 26.76
CA ALA A 708 78.48 -62.32 27.38
C ALA A 708 79.60 -61.40 26.87
N ASN A 709 80.83 -61.90 26.76
CA ASN A 709 81.97 -61.14 26.24
C ASN A 709 81.76 -60.70 24.78
N ARG A 710 81.21 -61.56 23.92
CA ARG A 710 80.87 -61.19 22.53
C ARG A 710 79.78 -60.13 22.46
N ASP A 711 78.76 -60.24 23.30
CA ASP A 711 77.68 -59.27 23.37
C ASP A 711 78.16 -57.90 23.89
N ILE A 712 79.01 -57.86 24.93
CA ILE A 712 79.67 -56.63 25.40
C ILE A 712 80.57 -56.03 24.33
N ALA A 713 81.36 -56.84 23.61
CA ALA A 713 82.18 -56.36 22.51
C ALA A 713 81.33 -55.69 21.42
N ASN A 714 80.19 -56.27 21.06
CA ASN A 714 79.24 -55.70 20.11
C ASN A 714 78.62 -54.39 20.63
N LEU A 715 78.19 -54.33 21.89
CA LEU A 715 77.63 -53.11 22.50
C LEU A 715 78.68 -52.00 22.64
N ARG A 716 79.94 -52.34 22.98
CA ARG A 716 81.07 -51.40 23.00
C ARG A 716 81.38 -50.86 21.61
N GLN A 717 81.28 -51.70 20.58
CA GLN A 717 81.43 -51.25 19.20
C GLN A 717 80.31 -50.29 18.81
N LYS A 718 79.04 -50.66 19.05
CA LYS A 718 77.88 -49.79 18.80
C LYS A 718 77.98 -48.46 19.54
N TYR A 719 78.40 -48.46 20.81
CA TYR A 719 78.60 -47.22 21.58
C TYR A 719 79.65 -46.32 20.93
N ARG A 720 80.80 -46.87 20.51
CA ARG A 720 81.83 -46.11 19.79
C ARG A 720 81.34 -45.56 18.45
N GLU A 721 80.53 -46.33 17.72
CA GLU A 721 79.92 -45.90 16.46
C GLU A 721 78.94 -44.74 16.67
N VAL A 722 78.11 -44.79 17.73
CA VAL A 722 77.16 -43.71 18.08
C VAL A 722 77.89 -42.44 18.50
N ILE A 723 78.95 -42.53 19.32
CA ILE A 723 79.78 -41.37 19.66
C ILE A 723 80.38 -40.74 18.40
N LYS A 724 80.98 -41.56 17.52
CA LYS A 724 81.58 -41.08 16.28
C LYS A 724 80.56 -40.43 15.35
N ALA A 725 79.33 -40.97 15.30
CA ALA A 725 78.25 -40.45 14.50
C ALA A 725 77.67 -39.11 15.04
N GLY A 726 77.78 -38.86 16.35
CA GLY A 726 77.29 -37.62 16.99
C GLY A 726 78.25 -36.43 16.91
N ALA A 727 79.55 -36.64 16.70
CA ALA A 727 80.54 -35.56 16.64
C ALA A 727 80.23 -34.47 15.59
N PRO A 728 79.77 -34.79 14.35
CA PRO A 728 79.39 -33.77 13.38
C PRO A 728 78.17 -32.93 13.80
N ALA A 729 77.30 -33.42 14.69
CA ALA A 729 76.10 -32.69 15.13
C ALA A 729 76.44 -31.49 16.02
N HIS A 730 77.48 -31.61 16.86
CA HIS A 730 78.00 -30.50 17.67
C HIS A 730 78.57 -29.38 16.80
N GLU A 731 79.38 -29.73 15.79
CA GLU A 731 79.96 -28.76 14.85
C GLU A 731 78.86 -28.07 14.02
N ALA A 732 77.84 -28.83 13.60
CA ALA A 732 76.71 -28.32 12.84
C ALA A 732 75.83 -27.35 13.64
N GLU A 733 75.55 -27.65 14.92
CA GLU A 733 74.83 -26.73 15.82
C GLU A 733 75.62 -25.45 16.03
N PHE A 734 76.90 -25.55 16.39
CA PHE A 734 77.75 -24.38 16.63
C PHE A 734 77.83 -23.47 15.39
N THR A 735 78.00 -24.07 14.21
CA THR A 735 78.02 -23.34 12.94
C THR A 735 76.68 -22.66 12.65
N ALA A 736 75.56 -23.37 12.86
CA ALA A 736 74.23 -22.83 12.60
C ALA A 736 73.85 -21.72 13.58
N ARG A 737 74.25 -21.82 14.85
CA ARG A 737 74.05 -20.77 15.87
C ARG A 737 74.78 -19.48 15.51
N ASN A 738 76.06 -19.57 15.15
CA ASN A 738 76.83 -18.39 14.75
C ASN A 738 76.28 -17.74 13.47
N ALA A 739 75.76 -18.55 12.53
CA ALA A 739 75.12 -18.04 11.31
C ALA A 739 73.79 -17.32 11.59
N GLU A 740 73.00 -17.82 12.56
CA GLU A 740 71.76 -17.20 13.03
C GLU A 740 72.03 -15.85 13.72
N GLU A 741 73.01 -15.81 14.62
CA GLU A 741 73.40 -14.59 15.35
C GLU A 741 73.90 -13.50 14.38
N ALA A 742 74.72 -13.87 13.40
CA ALA A 742 75.18 -12.94 12.37
C ALA A 742 74.03 -12.40 11.50
N ALA A 743 73.06 -13.25 11.14
CA ALA A 743 71.89 -12.83 10.36
C ALA A 743 70.94 -11.94 11.19
N TRP A 744 70.80 -12.20 12.48
CA TRP A 744 70.04 -11.38 13.41
C TRP A 744 70.59 -9.96 13.50
N GLU A 745 71.90 -9.80 13.69
CA GLU A 745 72.54 -8.48 13.78
C GLU A 745 72.33 -7.66 12.49
N ILE A 746 72.49 -8.30 11.32
CA ILE A 746 72.24 -7.68 10.01
C ILE A 746 70.78 -7.23 9.88
N HIS A 747 69.83 -8.06 10.32
CA HIS A 747 68.41 -7.72 10.31
C HIS A 747 68.09 -6.58 11.28
N HIS A 748 68.63 -6.62 12.49
CA HIS A 748 68.40 -5.62 13.53
C HIS A 748 68.91 -4.23 13.11
N GLN A 749 70.13 -4.14 12.58
CA GLN A 749 70.65 -2.87 12.05
C GLN A 749 69.78 -2.33 10.90
N ALA A 750 69.27 -3.20 10.04
CA ALA A 750 68.36 -2.79 8.98
C ALA A 750 67.01 -2.28 9.52
N GLN A 751 66.51 -2.84 10.63
CA GLN A 751 65.32 -2.31 11.31
C GLN A 751 65.55 -0.92 11.91
N LEU A 752 66.73 -0.65 12.49
CA LEU A 752 67.09 0.67 13.01
C LEU A 752 67.15 1.73 11.89
N GLU A 753 67.71 1.38 10.73
CA GLU A 753 67.71 2.28 9.57
C GLU A 753 66.31 2.57 9.04
N LEU A 754 65.42 1.55 9.00
CA LEU A 754 64.02 1.75 8.63
C LEU A 754 63.28 2.63 9.64
N ALA A 755 63.55 2.47 10.94
CA ALA A 755 62.96 3.31 11.97
C ALA A 755 63.35 4.80 11.81
N LYS A 756 64.60 5.10 11.43
CA LYS A 756 65.07 6.49 11.18
C LYS A 756 64.28 7.17 10.06
N VAL A 757 64.11 6.48 8.93
CA VAL A 757 63.33 7.04 7.79
C VAL A 757 61.82 7.01 8.08
N GLY A 758 61.35 6.14 8.96
CA GLY A 758 59.95 6.03 9.41
C GLY A 758 59.44 7.25 10.20
N VAL A 759 60.32 7.95 10.95
CA VAL A 759 59.95 9.13 11.76
C VAL A 759 59.27 10.21 10.92
N ASP A 760 59.75 10.44 9.70
CA ASP A 760 59.19 11.43 8.78
C ASP A 760 58.12 10.84 7.86
N TYR A 761 58.26 9.56 7.48
CA TYR A 761 57.34 8.89 6.57
C TYR A 761 55.96 8.61 7.20
N ASP A 762 55.91 8.02 8.39
CA ASP A 762 54.66 7.54 9.00
C ASP A 762 53.66 8.69 9.27
N PRO A 763 54.06 9.84 9.86
CA PRO A 763 53.17 10.97 10.05
C PRO A 763 52.71 11.61 8.73
N ALA A 764 53.60 11.70 7.73
CA ALA A 764 53.27 12.25 6.42
C ALA A 764 52.27 11.35 5.66
N TYR A 765 52.42 10.03 5.79
CA TYR A 765 51.48 9.05 5.24
C TYR A 765 50.12 9.11 5.93
N ALA A 766 50.09 9.21 7.26
CA ALA A 766 48.87 9.36 8.05
C ALA A 766 48.10 10.67 7.70
N ASP A 767 48.81 11.81 7.60
CA ASP A 767 48.19 13.09 7.22
C ASP A 767 47.62 13.03 5.79
N TYR A 768 48.39 12.50 4.82
CA TYR A 768 47.92 12.32 3.45
C TYR A 768 46.66 11.44 3.38
N THR A 769 46.66 10.29 4.05
CA THR A 769 45.50 9.37 4.03
C THR A 769 44.26 10.02 4.64
N GLN A 770 44.40 10.77 5.73
CA GLN A 770 43.30 11.52 6.35
C GLN A 770 42.75 12.61 5.40
N LYS A 771 43.62 13.46 4.84
CA LYS A 771 43.21 14.54 3.94
C LYS A 771 42.60 14.01 2.64
N LYS A 772 43.17 12.94 2.09
CA LYS A 772 42.62 12.24 0.92
C LYS A 772 41.22 11.69 1.23
N SER A 773 41.03 11.00 2.35
CA SER A 773 39.72 10.49 2.75
C SER A 773 38.68 11.60 2.90
N HIS A 774 39.07 12.77 3.40
CA HIS A 774 38.17 13.93 3.49
C HIS A 774 37.79 14.49 2.11
N ALA A 775 38.77 14.66 1.21
CA ALA A 775 38.51 15.08 -0.16
C ALA A 775 37.60 14.09 -0.91
N ASP A 776 37.86 12.79 -0.78
CA ASP A 776 37.05 11.73 -1.39
C ASP A 776 35.62 11.70 -0.80
N HIS A 777 35.47 11.94 0.50
CA HIS A 777 34.15 12.13 1.12
C HIS A 777 33.38 13.30 0.49
N MET A 778 34.04 14.45 0.30
CA MET A 778 33.41 15.63 -0.34
C MET A 778 33.04 15.37 -1.80
N ARG A 779 33.88 14.68 -2.57
CA ARG A 779 33.55 14.24 -3.95
C ARG A 779 32.34 13.33 -3.98
N ASN A 780 32.28 12.36 -3.06
CA ASN A 780 31.17 11.43 -2.95
C ASN A 780 29.88 12.15 -2.54
N GLN A 781 29.94 13.11 -1.60
CA GLN A 781 28.80 13.93 -1.20
C GLN A 781 28.30 14.80 -2.36
N HIS A 782 29.20 15.42 -3.13
CA HIS A 782 28.85 16.17 -4.34
C HIS A 782 28.11 15.28 -5.35
N ALA A 783 28.69 14.13 -5.72
CA ALA A 783 28.09 13.23 -6.70
C ALA A 783 26.77 12.62 -6.22
N HIS A 784 26.66 12.27 -4.94
CA HIS A 784 25.43 11.72 -4.36
C HIS A 784 24.32 12.77 -4.29
N SER A 785 24.61 13.97 -3.79
CA SER A 785 23.64 15.06 -3.71
C SER A 785 23.12 15.48 -5.08
N GLN A 786 23.97 15.52 -6.10
CA GLN A 786 23.54 15.77 -7.49
C GLN A 786 22.53 14.72 -7.97
N ARG A 787 22.81 13.43 -7.76
CA ARG A 787 21.87 12.34 -8.13
C ARG A 787 20.55 12.44 -7.36
N GLU A 788 20.59 12.78 -6.07
CA GLU A 788 19.37 12.97 -5.28
C GLU A 788 18.52 14.13 -5.79
N ILE A 789 19.14 15.26 -6.17
CA ILE A 789 18.44 16.40 -6.78
C ILE A 789 17.76 16.00 -8.10
N GLU A 790 18.49 15.32 -8.99
CA GLU A 790 17.97 14.87 -10.29
C GLU A 790 16.81 13.88 -10.12
N ASN A 791 16.96 12.89 -9.23
CA ASN A 791 15.90 11.93 -8.90
C ASN A 791 14.67 12.65 -8.31
N ALA A 792 14.86 13.56 -7.36
CA ALA A 792 13.77 14.32 -6.76
C ALA A 792 13.03 15.17 -7.81
N LYS A 793 13.75 15.86 -8.71
CA LYS A 793 13.15 16.60 -9.82
C LYS A 793 12.32 15.69 -10.73
N ALA A 794 12.86 14.54 -11.14
CA ALA A 794 12.15 13.57 -11.97
C ALA A 794 10.86 13.08 -11.31
N LYS A 795 10.89 12.79 -10.01
CA LYS A 795 9.71 12.37 -9.24
C LYS A 795 8.67 13.47 -9.10
N LEU A 796 9.11 14.71 -8.85
CA LEU A 796 8.22 15.87 -8.79
C LEU A 796 7.52 16.12 -10.14
N GLU A 797 8.25 16.05 -11.26
CA GLU A 797 7.65 16.17 -12.61
C GLU A 797 6.64 15.05 -12.89
N ALA A 798 6.94 13.80 -12.50
CA ALA A 798 6.02 12.67 -12.67
C ALA A 798 4.71 12.83 -11.89
N LEU A 799 4.75 13.49 -10.72
CA LEU A 799 3.57 13.71 -9.87
C LEU A 799 2.72 14.93 -10.30
N LYS A 800 3.29 15.89 -11.04
CA LYS A 800 2.59 17.14 -11.45
C LYS A 800 1.28 16.90 -12.21
N PRO A 801 1.20 16.03 -13.24
CA PRO A 801 -0.06 15.82 -13.98
C PRO A 801 -1.17 15.31 -13.06
N THR A 802 -0.84 14.39 -12.16
CA THR A 802 -1.80 13.85 -11.19
C THR A 802 -2.29 14.96 -10.25
N LEU A 803 -1.39 15.77 -9.69
CA LEU A 803 -1.77 16.91 -8.84
C LEU A 803 -2.68 17.92 -9.57
N GLN A 804 -2.42 18.20 -10.84
CA GLN A 804 -3.27 19.07 -11.66
C GLN A 804 -4.66 18.47 -11.93
N LEU A 805 -4.76 17.14 -12.06
CA LEU A 805 -6.03 16.43 -12.17
C LEU A 805 -6.81 16.47 -10.84
N LEU A 806 -6.14 16.41 -9.70
CA LEU A 806 -6.76 16.48 -8.38
C LEU A 806 -7.33 17.86 -8.03
N ALA A 807 -6.81 18.92 -8.68
CA ALA A 807 -7.36 20.28 -8.59
C ALA A 807 -8.62 20.48 -9.47
N LYS A 808 -8.93 19.53 -10.36
CA LYS A 808 -10.15 19.54 -11.17
C LYS A 808 -11.25 18.71 -10.49
N PRO A 809 -12.54 19.10 -10.62
CA PRO A 809 -13.67 18.48 -9.91
C PRO A 809 -13.76 16.96 -10.07
#